data_AF-A0A7Z0AZJ4-F1
#
_entry.id   AF-A0A7Z0AZJ4-F1
#
_cell.length_a   1.000
_cell.length_b   1.000
_cell.length_c   1.000
_cell.angle_alpha   90.00
_cell.angle_beta   90.00
_cell.angle_gamma   90.00
#
_symmetry.space_group_name_H-M   'P 1'
#
loop_
_entity.id
_entity.type
_entity.pdbx_description
1 polymer ?
#
loop_
_entity_poly.entity_id
_entity_poly.type
_entity_poly.pdbx_seq_one_letter_code
_entity_poly.pdbx_strand_id
1 'polypeptide(L)'
;MLNRKYVAFGGAFALLAGAVIVHACGPFFPLQLLDNRAGTLSGTPNNSFAYEVARLVTPSDHLLAPEAVRVAAGAQPVEPAKAVLAGLTPAQIATLAAMAKAADGDAAYALGTGVPDAQRLYAAADVDYTHALTGCASTAVASTASAASGSSESTADAAASGADASNHAAPDSSNASSSTAAEPSACASKESLLTRATTRLEAVLALPGSSGAPRSVAAATELAAIAQARADTCTDADTCKTLTAALPAAYARPRALAANGAPDPQGLAVASLGDEALTYLINPKSDMQCDYRSFLNDTPCAAAIVPANLKRAIGLYAQQAARGGVSGVESLQFIAAWALAGKAGKTRVASLIDDPVAQRLLVAYALAREGDIVNDQPASAYEYYGGYDNSFGPTGYADAARGDHGIKPNPALASLVEAIRQRGIDHVAGADRLAALAYRVGRYDFAGMLAAREHSALASWVSAKLALRRGDTAAAVQAYAQASKGFPAADSSVEPAGVRLIKGEQAVLTLSRGQYVEALGYLFDAASRRNDVSANEDSVTEIAYGSDMAYIAERVLTTDELKHFVDTRVPTWSAAPPLPTDPNAYYAARPSAGDSLRYLLARRFMRDGRIDEALPYFPADDDPRYSAYDWKNGQTVRTQLHLRELAHDYGAALDQAQHAWTRTNRARGWFAAATLAKQFGMELMGYEQGPDYHDIDGDFEGGSGRSGVIGAHVARGSDANAASDAAAASAKQPDTPATRAEDDLAGPFVTADEKRRYAASESQPLTRFHYREIAAGYIAKAADALPTRSQAFAAVLCRGTDWMHNYDPARAQGFYKRYVTEGAYVDFGGSFGSLCPEPDFKAATTFTYTQAWRDMQRDVGRHKKRAALIGVLVLAGVMGAGWWWYRRRASGSDRPTP
;
A
#
# COMPACT_ATOMS: atom_id res chain seq x y z
N MET A 1 26.37 4.83 -1.29
CA MET A 1 27.85 4.93 -1.28
C MET A 1 28.47 3.84 -0.40
N LEU A 2 28.90 2.72 -0.99
CA LEU A 2 29.79 1.76 -0.32
C LEU A 2 31.21 1.96 -0.84
N ASN A 3 32.17 1.90 0.08
CA ASN A 3 33.60 2.03 -0.17
C ASN A 3 34.01 1.11 -1.34
N ARG A 4 34.56 1.69 -2.43
CA ARG A 4 35.04 0.94 -3.61
C ARG A 4 36.12 -0.11 -3.28
N LYS A 5 36.66 -0.11 -2.06
CA LYS A 5 37.45 -1.22 -1.49
C LYS A 5 36.70 -2.57 -1.50
N TYR A 6 35.38 -2.59 -1.67
CA TYR A 6 34.58 -3.82 -1.81
C TYR A 6 34.12 -4.12 -3.26
N VAL A 7 34.37 -3.23 -4.22
CA VAL A 7 33.95 -3.41 -5.64
C VAL A 7 34.92 -4.31 -6.41
N ALA A 8 36.11 -4.57 -5.86
CA ALA A 8 37.09 -5.53 -6.38
C ALA A 8 36.66 -7.01 -6.24
N PHE A 9 35.45 -7.30 -5.74
CA PHE A 9 34.85 -8.64 -5.72
C PHE A 9 33.82 -8.81 -6.83
N GLY A 10 34.30 -8.76 -8.08
CA GLY A 10 33.57 -9.22 -9.25
C GLY A 10 33.32 -10.73 -9.15
N GLY A 11 32.17 -11.12 -8.60
CA GLY A 11 31.72 -12.53 -8.64
C GLY A 11 30.86 -13.02 -7.49
N ALA A 12 30.76 -12.30 -6.36
CA ALA A 12 30.02 -12.80 -5.18
C ALA A 12 28.89 -11.89 -4.67
N PHE A 13 28.75 -10.66 -5.17
CA PHE A 13 27.75 -9.71 -4.66
C PHE A 13 26.37 -9.79 -5.30
N ALA A 14 26.11 -10.78 -6.16
CA ALA A 14 24.77 -11.03 -6.72
C ALA A 14 23.77 -11.60 -5.69
N LEU A 15 24.16 -11.81 -4.42
CA LEU A 15 23.32 -12.44 -3.39
C LEU A 15 23.05 -11.58 -2.14
N LEU A 16 23.51 -10.32 -2.08
CA LEU A 16 23.26 -9.45 -0.92
C LEU A 16 22.83 -8.01 -1.31
N ALA A 17 22.10 -7.88 -2.41
CA ALA A 17 21.23 -6.74 -2.68
C ALA A 17 19.76 -7.10 -2.41
N GLY A 18 19.53 -8.05 -1.49
CA GLY A 18 18.28 -8.04 -0.74
C GLY A 18 18.33 -6.83 0.17
N ALA A 19 17.89 -5.67 -0.34
CA ALA A 19 17.16 -4.78 0.53
C ALA A 19 16.14 -5.69 1.20
N VAL A 20 16.34 -5.94 2.50
CA VAL A 20 15.23 -6.42 3.31
C VAL A 20 14.27 -5.24 3.28
N ILE A 21 13.45 -5.21 2.23
CA ILE A 21 12.16 -4.55 2.25
C ILE A 21 11.48 -5.34 3.35
N VAL A 22 11.61 -4.82 4.57
CA VAL A 22 10.70 -5.17 5.63
C VAL A 22 9.38 -4.65 5.10
N HIS A 23 8.67 -5.51 4.36
CA HIS A 23 7.23 -5.41 4.25
C HIS A 23 6.77 -5.47 5.70
N ALA A 24 6.68 -4.31 6.34
CA ALA A 24 6.01 -4.20 7.62
C ALA A 24 4.60 -4.70 7.34
N CYS A 25 4.29 -5.91 7.79
CA CYS A 25 2.98 -6.55 7.66
C CYS A 25 1.95 -5.88 8.59
N GLY A 26 2.01 -4.56 8.73
CA GLY A 26 0.96 -3.74 9.35
C GLY A 26 0.09 -3.14 8.24
N PRO A 27 -1.22 -2.99 8.44
CA PRO A 27 -2.10 -2.39 7.44
C PRO A 27 -1.70 -0.92 7.24
N PHE A 28 -1.16 -0.59 6.07
CA PHE A 28 -1.09 0.80 5.61
C PHE A 28 -2.50 1.19 5.16
N PHE A 29 -3.26 1.82 6.04
CA PHE A 29 -4.58 2.32 5.70
C PHE A 29 -4.47 3.49 4.71
N PRO A 30 -5.40 3.59 3.74
CA PRO A 30 -5.37 4.63 2.75
C PRO A 30 -5.48 6.04 3.35
N LEU A 31 -4.73 7.01 2.79
CA LEU A 31 -5.05 8.44 2.80
C LEU A 31 -6.57 8.66 2.76
N GLN A 32 -7.10 9.22 3.84
CA GLN A 32 -8.48 9.65 3.92
C GLN A 32 -8.54 11.17 3.92
N LEU A 33 -9.21 11.73 2.92
CA LEU A 33 -9.31 13.19 2.76
C LEU A 33 -10.41 13.78 3.61
N LEU A 34 -11.43 12.99 3.95
CA LEU A 34 -12.65 13.47 4.57
C LEU A 34 -12.57 13.57 6.09
N ASP A 35 -11.66 12.87 6.75
CA ASP A 35 -11.56 12.83 8.21
C ASP A 35 -11.14 14.19 8.80
N ASN A 36 -10.10 14.80 8.26
CA ASN A 36 -9.67 16.17 8.58
C ASN A 36 -9.73 17.07 7.34
N ARG A 37 -10.95 17.47 6.94
CA ARG A 37 -11.18 18.31 5.74
C ARG A 37 -10.44 19.64 5.79
N ALA A 38 -10.38 20.26 6.97
CA ALA A 38 -9.69 21.52 7.16
C ALA A 38 -8.19 21.36 6.85
N GLY A 39 -7.55 20.37 7.48
CA GLY A 39 -6.14 20.03 7.24
C GLY A 39 -5.86 19.57 5.81
N THR A 40 -6.77 18.82 5.19
CA THR A 40 -6.69 18.43 3.77
C THR A 40 -6.67 19.68 2.87
N LEU A 41 -7.62 20.59 3.06
CA LEU A 41 -7.75 21.78 2.24
C LEU A 41 -6.64 22.82 2.50
N SER A 42 -6.06 22.87 3.70
CA SER A 42 -4.99 23.79 4.06
C SER A 42 -3.58 23.22 3.89
N GLY A 43 -3.42 21.89 3.77
CA GLY A 43 -2.12 21.23 3.62
C GLY A 43 -1.31 21.74 2.44
N THR A 44 0.01 21.73 2.60
CA THR A 44 0.99 22.25 1.65
C THR A 44 1.04 21.39 0.38
N PRO A 45 0.89 21.98 -0.81
CA PRO A 45 1.19 21.29 -2.07
C PRO A 45 2.67 20.89 -2.15
N ASN A 46 2.96 19.59 -2.28
CA ASN A 46 4.34 19.11 -2.51
C ASN A 46 4.36 17.90 -3.44
N ASN A 47 5.55 17.64 -3.98
CA ASN A 47 5.87 16.41 -4.71
C ASN A 47 6.90 15.61 -3.90
N SER A 48 7.02 14.33 -4.21
CA SER A 48 8.11 13.49 -3.69
C SER A 48 9.49 14.05 -4.06
N PHE A 49 10.47 13.84 -3.17
CA PHE A 49 11.83 14.32 -3.39
C PHE A 49 12.45 13.72 -4.66
N ALA A 50 12.28 12.41 -4.87
CA ALA A 50 12.77 11.71 -6.05
C ALA A 50 12.20 12.28 -7.36
N TYR A 51 10.90 12.64 -7.37
CA TYR A 51 10.27 13.27 -8.54
C TYR A 51 10.90 14.62 -8.88
N GLU A 52 11.15 15.46 -7.87
CA GLU A 52 11.77 16.78 -8.06
C GLU A 52 13.22 16.68 -8.52
N VAL A 53 14.04 15.84 -7.85
CA VAL A 53 15.48 15.78 -8.17
C VAL A 53 15.76 15.22 -9.56
N ALA A 54 14.92 14.30 -10.04
CA ALA A 54 14.97 13.81 -11.42
C ALA A 54 14.65 14.89 -12.48
N ARG A 55 14.19 16.08 -12.05
CA ARG A 55 13.79 17.20 -12.91
C ARG A 55 14.55 18.49 -12.62
N LEU A 56 15.58 18.43 -11.79
CA LEU A 56 16.45 19.59 -11.54
C LEU A 56 17.19 20.04 -12.80
N VAL A 57 17.49 19.10 -13.69
CA VAL A 57 18.14 19.34 -14.98
C VAL A 57 17.43 18.55 -16.08
N THR A 58 17.56 19.00 -17.32
CA THR A 58 17.10 18.27 -18.50
C THR A 58 18.31 17.65 -19.20
N PRO A 59 18.44 16.31 -19.24
CA PRO A 59 19.47 15.64 -20.01
C PRO A 59 19.43 16.03 -21.49
N SER A 60 20.60 16.19 -22.11
CA SER A 60 20.73 16.40 -23.56
C SER A 60 20.84 15.10 -24.36
N ASP A 61 20.85 13.96 -23.67
CA ASP A 61 20.97 12.61 -24.24
C ASP A 61 19.81 11.72 -23.77
N HIS A 62 19.79 10.48 -24.26
CA HIS A 62 18.76 9.47 -23.95
C HIS A 62 19.25 8.39 -22.99
N LEU A 63 20.35 8.63 -22.26
CA LEU A 63 20.90 7.64 -21.34
C LEU A 63 19.93 7.41 -20.17
N LEU A 64 19.78 6.15 -19.77
CA LEU A 64 18.97 5.74 -18.64
C LEU A 64 19.75 4.77 -17.76
N ALA A 65 19.58 4.89 -16.44
CA ALA A 65 20.05 3.89 -15.50
C ALA A 65 19.22 2.59 -15.67
N PRO A 66 19.79 1.40 -15.43
CA PRO A 66 19.08 0.11 -15.53
C PRO A 66 17.78 0.08 -14.72
N GLU A 67 17.79 0.71 -13.54
CA GLU A 67 16.66 0.80 -12.62
C GLU A 67 15.52 1.67 -13.17
N ALA A 68 15.80 2.54 -14.15
CA ALA A 68 14.84 3.44 -14.77
C ALA A 68 14.14 2.82 -15.99
N VAL A 69 14.60 1.65 -16.46
CA VAL A 69 14.06 0.98 -17.64
C VAL A 69 12.69 0.41 -17.32
N ARG A 70 11.65 0.89 -18.02
CA ARG A 70 10.29 0.40 -17.86
C ARG A 70 10.17 -1.04 -18.35
N VAL A 71 9.66 -1.91 -17.50
CA VAL A 71 9.32 -3.29 -17.83
C VAL A 71 7.81 -3.37 -18.08
N ALA A 72 7.40 -4.08 -19.13
CA ALA A 72 5.99 -4.27 -19.41
C ALA A 72 5.32 -5.09 -18.28
N ALA A 73 4.04 -4.82 -18.01
CA ALA A 73 3.28 -5.57 -17.00
C ALA A 73 3.35 -7.08 -17.29
N GLY A 74 3.74 -7.88 -16.29
CA GLY A 74 3.92 -9.32 -16.41
C GLY A 74 5.29 -9.79 -16.93
N ALA A 75 6.19 -8.88 -17.33
CA ALA A 75 7.57 -9.22 -17.67
C ALA A 75 8.53 -8.98 -16.48
N GLN A 76 9.61 -9.74 -16.41
CA GLN A 76 10.68 -9.55 -15.42
C GLN A 76 11.76 -8.63 -15.97
N PRO A 77 12.36 -7.73 -15.16
CA PRO A 77 13.53 -6.97 -15.57
C PRO A 77 14.66 -7.91 -16.00
N VAL A 78 15.36 -7.57 -17.08
CA VAL A 78 16.58 -8.32 -17.45
C VAL A 78 17.65 -7.97 -16.42
N GLU A 79 18.14 -8.97 -15.68
CA GLU A 79 19.24 -8.77 -14.74
C GLU A 79 20.49 -8.26 -15.47
N PRO A 80 21.12 -7.16 -15.02
CA PRO A 80 22.33 -6.61 -15.62
C PRO A 80 23.45 -7.64 -15.81
N ALA A 81 23.64 -8.54 -14.84
CA ALA A 81 24.64 -9.60 -14.92
C ALA A 81 24.37 -10.59 -16.06
N LYS A 82 23.09 -10.93 -16.31
CA LYS A 82 22.70 -11.79 -17.44
C LYS A 82 22.88 -11.06 -18.77
N ALA A 83 22.57 -9.77 -18.83
CA ALA A 83 22.74 -8.97 -20.04
C ALA A 83 24.22 -8.83 -20.48
N VAL A 84 25.16 -8.73 -19.53
CA VAL A 84 26.61 -8.71 -19.82
C VAL A 84 27.12 -10.02 -20.42
N LEU A 85 26.49 -11.15 -20.05
CA LEU A 85 26.85 -12.50 -20.52
C LEU A 85 26.07 -12.92 -21.76
N ALA A 86 25.15 -12.09 -22.26
CA ALA A 86 24.34 -12.40 -23.42
C ALA A 86 25.21 -12.68 -24.66
N GLY A 87 24.92 -13.77 -25.36
CA GLY A 87 25.68 -14.20 -26.55
C GLY A 87 26.92 -15.05 -26.26
N LEU A 88 27.24 -15.33 -24.98
CA LEU A 88 28.31 -16.27 -24.61
C LEU A 88 27.77 -17.70 -24.40
N THR A 89 28.59 -18.68 -24.75
CA THR A 89 28.31 -20.10 -24.46
C THR A 89 28.55 -20.40 -22.97
N PRO A 90 27.91 -21.44 -22.39
CA PRO A 90 28.20 -21.86 -21.02
C PRO A 90 29.68 -22.15 -20.76
N ALA A 91 30.40 -22.70 -21.75
CA ALA A 91 31.83 -22.93 -21.67
C ALA A 91 32.62 -21.62 -21.56
N GLN A 92 32.30 -20.61 -22.39
CA GLN A 92 32.94 -19.30 -22.32
C GLN A 92 32.65 -18.57 -20.99
N ILE A 93 31.45 -18.71 -20.45
CA ILE A 93 31.09 -18.16 -19.13
C ILE A 93 31.93 -18.83 -18.03
N ALA A 94 32.07 -20.15 -18.07
CA ALA A 94 32.94 -20.88 -17.14
C ALA A 94 34.42 -20.46 -17.27
N THR A 95 34.91 -20.24 -18.50
CA THR A 95 36.25 -19.73 -18.74
C THR A 95 36.45 -18.33 -18.15
N LEU A 96 35.50 -17.40 -18.33
CA LEU A 96 35.56 -16.07 -17.71
C LEU A 96 35.63 -16.15 -16.18
N ALA A 97 34.86 -17.05 -15.57
CA ALA A 97 34.91 -17.28 -14.12
C ALA A 97 36.26 -17.87 -13.65
N ALA A 98 36.94 -18.66 -14.50
CA ALA A 98 38.29 -19.16 -14.22
C ALA A 98 39.36 -18.06 -14.38
N MET A 99 39.22 -17.19 -15.40
CA MET A 99 40.12 -16.06 -15.63
C MET A 99 40.18 -15.12 -14.42
N ALA A 100 39.03 -14.83 -13.80
CA ALA A 100 38.94 -13.96 -12.62
C ALA A 100 39.72 -14.48 -11.40
N LYS A 101 40.15 -15.75 -11.40
CA LYS A 101 40.93 -16.40 -10.34
C LYS A 101 42.42 -16.57 -10.71
N ALA A 102 42.85 -16.05 -11.84
CA ALA A 102 44.23 -16.20 -12.30
C ALA A 102 45.22 -15.39 -11.45
N ALA A 103 46.49 -15.81 -11.46
CA ALA A 103 47.54 -15.18 -10.67
C ALA A 103 47.85 -13.73 -11.11
N ASP A 104 47.64 -13.39 -12.38
CA ASP A 104 47.72 -12.04 -12.92
C ASP A 104 46.96 -11.91 -14.25
N GLY A 105 46.93 -10.71 -14.82
CA GLY A 105 46.25 -10.44 -16.08
C GLY A 105 46.83 -11.18 -17.28
N ASP A 106 48.12 -11.55 -17.29
CA ASP A 106 48.72 -12.30 -18.40
C ASP A 106 48.28 -13.77 -18.37
N ALA A 107 48.27 -14.38 -17.18
CA ALA A 107 47.71 -15.71 -16.95
C ALA A 107 46.20 -15.74 -17.25
N ALA A 108 45.46 -14.73 -16.80
CA ALA A 108 44.03 -14.59 -17.12
C ALA A 108 43.83 -14.53 -18.64
N TYR A 109 44.59 -13.69 -19.34
CA TYR A 109 44.49 -13.56 -20.78
C TYR A 109 44.80 -14.88 -21.48
N ALA A 110 45.86 -15.60 -21.09
CA ALA A 110 46.19 -16.91 -21.66
C ALA A 110 45.06 -17.95 -21.47
N LEU A 111 44.48 -18.02 -20.27
CA LEU A 111 43.35 -18.89 -19.93
C LEU A 111 42.09 -18.61 -20.75
N GLY A 112 41.86 -17.34 -21.11
CA GLY A 112 40.69 -16.89 -21.87
C GLY A 112 40.62 -17.30 -23.34
N THR A 113 41.42 -18.28 -23.78
CA THR A 113 41.40 -18.74 -25.18
C THR A 113 40.01 -19.29 -25.53
N GLY A 114 39.42 -18.77 -26.61
CA GLY A 114 38.05 -19.11 -27.05
C GLY A 114 36.94 -18.21 -26.49
N VAL A 115 37.25 -17.29 -25.59
CA VAL A 115 36.36 -16.18 -25.19
C VAL A 115 36.52 -15.02 -26.19
N PRO A 116 35.45 -14.30 -26.57
CA PRO A 116 35.57 -13.18 -27.50
C PRO A 116 36.49 -12.07 -26.95
N ASP A 117 37.21 -11.39 -27.84
CA ASP A 117 38.37 -10.56 -27.49
C ASP A 117 38.04 -9.43 -26.49
N ALA A 118 36.90 -8.76 -26.63
CA ALA A 118 36.52 -7.68 -25.71
C ALA A 118 36.32 -8.19 -24.27
N GLN A 119 35.65 -9.33 -24.11
CA GLN A 119 35.43 -9.98 -22.81
C GLN A 119 36.75 -10.51 -22.25
N ARG A 120 37.58 -11.09 -23.11
CA ARG A 120 38.89 -11.63 -22.73
C ARG A 120 39.85 -10.55 -22.26
N LEU A 121 40.00 -9.46 -23.03
CA LEU A 121 40.84 -8.32 -22.69
C LEU A 121 40.35 -7.62 -21.43
N TYR A 122 39.04 -7.40 -21.32
CA TYR A 122 38.43 -6.77 -20.15
C TYR A 122 38.66 -7.60 -18.88
N ALA A 123 38.37 -8.90 -18.90
CA ALA A 123 38.59 -9.77 -17.73
C ALA A 123 40.06 -9.85 -17.32
N ALA A 124 40.99 -9.84 -18.27
CA ALA A 124 42.42 -9.78 -17.98
C ALA A 124 42.87 -8.44 -17.38
N ALA A 125 42.27 -7.33 -17.81
CA ALA A 125 42.52 -6.01 -17.23
C ALA A 125 42.01 -5.92 -15.79
N ASP A 126 40.80 -6.41 -15.54
CA ASP A 126 40.14 -6.39 -14.23
C ASP A 126 40.95 -7.16 -13.16
N VAL A 127 41.58 -8.28 -13.54
CA VAL A 127 42.50 -9.03 -12.66
C VAL A 127 43.71 -8.16 -12.26
N ASP A 128 44.37 -7.53 -13.23
CA ASP A 128 45.53 -6.66 -12.94
C ASP A 128 45.12 -5.43 -12.11
N TYR A 129 43.97 -4.82 -12.41
CA TYR A 129 43.43 -3.70 -11.67
C TYR A 129 43.10 -4.10 -10.21
N THR A 130 42.43 -5.23 -10.02
CA THR A 130 42.12 -5.80 -8.70
C THR A 130 43.39 -6.02 -7.89
N HIS A 131 44.41 -6.68 -8.47
CA HIS A 131 45.69 -6.91 -7.79
C HIS A 131 46.42 -5.60 -7.46
N ALA A 132 46.30 -4.57 -8.29
CA ALA A 132 46.85 -3.25 -8.03
C ALA A 132 46.19 -2.55 -6.82
N LEU A 133 44.91 -2.85 -6.55
CA LEU A 133 44.16 -2.27 -5.43
C LEU A 133 44.33 -3.03 -4.12
N THR A 134 44.31 -4.37 -4.15
CA THR A 134 44.33 -5.20 -2.93
C THR A 134 45.74 -5.51 -2.43
N GLY A 135 46.76 -5.31 -3.28
CA GLY A 135 48.04 -5.97 -3.11
C GLY A 135 47.90 -7.47 -3.39
N CYS A 136 48.95 -8.09 -3.92
CA CYS A 136 48.91 -9.52 -4.21
C CYS A 136 48.94 -10.33 -2.91
N ALA A 137 47.85 -11.02 -2.60
CA ALA A 137 47.86 -12.06 -1.58
C ALA A 137 48.38 -13.37 -2.20
N SER A 138 49.49 -13.89 -1.69
CA SER A 138 50.00 -15.20 -2.09
C SER A 138 49.06 -16.29 -1.58
N THR A 139 48.30 -16.93 -2.48
CA THR A 139 47.73 -18.25 -2.17
C THR A 139 48.83 -19.28 -2.24
N ALA A 140 49.57 -19.44 -1.14
CA ALA A 140 50.43 -20.59 -0.90
C ALA A 140 50.05 -21.21 0.45
N VAL A 141 49.08 -22.12 0.45
CA VAL A 141 48.99 -23.15 1.49
C VAL A 141 48.64 -24.48 0.83
N ALA A 142 49.64 -25.35 0.74
CA ALA A 142 49.45 -26.79 0.66
C ALA A 142 49.85 -27.40 2.02
N SER A 143 49.00 -28.32 2.52
CA SER A 143 49.22 -29.30 3.62
C SER A 143 49.33 -28.72 5.05
N THR A 144 48.78 -29.26 6.15
CA THR A 144 48.18 -30.55 6.52
C THR A 144 47.69 -30.44 7.98
N ALA A 145 46.49 -30.94 8.33
CA ALA A 145 46.13 -31.57 9.62
C ALA A 145 44.60 -31.82 9.62
N SER A 146 44.16 -33.05 9.37
CA SER A 146 43.83 -34.07 10.37
C SER A 146 42.34 -34.09 10.69
N ALA A 147 41.72 -35.22 10.39
CA ALA A 147 40.38 -35.59 10.79
C ALA A 147 40.24 -35.65 12.33
N ALA A 148 39.14 -35.13 12.86
CA ALA A 148 38.45 -35.71 14.01
C ALA A 148 36.99 -35.22 14.03
N SER A 149 36.10 -36.19 14.02
CA SER A 149 34.67 -36.14 14.27
C SER A 149 34.31 -35.54 15.63
N GLY A 150 33.17 -34.86 15.72
CA GLY A 150 32.54 -34.52 17.00
C GLY A 150 31.30 -33.64 16.84
N SER A 151 30.15 -34.28 16.73
CA SER A 151 28.81 -33.71 16.86
C SER A 151 28.58 -32.99 18.19
N SER A 152 27.88 -31.85 18.17
CA SER A 152 26.75 -31.60 19.07
C SER A 152 26.01 -30.31 18.72
N GLU A 153 24.68 -30.43 18.74
CA GLU A 153 23.66 -29.41 18.62
C GLU A 153 23.78 -28.28 19.66
N SER A 154 23.19 -27.14 19.31
CA SER A 154 22.12 -26.46 20.07
C SER A 154 22.31 -24.96 20.32
N THR A 155 21.25 -24.26 19.90
CA THR A 155 20.60 -23.08 20.50
C THR A 155 21.30 -21.73 20.51
N ALA A 156 20.67 -20.83 19.75
CA ALA A 156 20.61 -19.40 19.99
C ALA A 156 20.08 -19.08 21.40
N ASP A 157 20.57 -18.00 22.02
CA ASP A 157 19.73 -16.81 22.23
C ASP A 157 20.50 -15.57 22.73
N ALA A 158 20.10 -14.45 22.13
CA ALA A 158 19.93 -13.06 22.56
C ALA A 158 20.68 -12.40 23.75
N ALA A 159 21.00 -11.12 23.47
CA ALA A 159 20.95 -9.93 24.36
C ALA A 159 22.03 -9.79 25.45
N ALA A 160 22.49 -8.61 25.87
CA ALA A 160 22.39 -7.20 25.46
C ALA A 160 23.34 -6.41 26.39
N SER A 161 23.60 -5.14 26.05
CA SER A 161 24.15 -4.07 26.92
C SER A 161 25.62 -4.24 27.36
N GLY A 162 26.45 -3.21 27.46
CA GLY A 162 26.27 -1.76 27.42
C GLY A 162 27.39 -1.14 28.26
N ALA A 163 27.82 0.07 27.88
CA ALA A 163 28.64 0.99 28.66
C ALA A 163 30.11 0.57 28.90
N ASP A 164 31.12 1.44 28.98
CA ASP A 164 31.22 2.88 28.79
C ASP A 164 32.71 3.25 28.69
N ALA A 165 32.96 4.44 28.16
CA ALA A 165 34.00 5.37 28.59
C ALA A 165 35.50 4.96 28.54
N SER A 166 36.15 5.56 27.54
CA SER A 166 37.13 6.64 27.73
C SER A 166 38.63 6.34 27.86
N ASN A 167 39.34 7.05 26.96
CA ASN A 167 40.52 7.88 27.19
C ASN A 167 41.94 7.28 27.22
N HIS A 168 42.70 7.77 26.23
CA HIS A 168 44.02 8.42 26.36
C HIS A 168 45.15 7.59 26.95
N ALA A 169 46.10 7.23 26.09
CA ALA A 169 47.41 7.90 25.99
C ALA A 169 48.46 6.91 25.52
N ALA A 170 49.15 7.27 24.44
CA ALA A 170 50.49 6.75 24.17
C ALA A 170 51.43 7.14 25.33
N PRO A 171 52.55 6.42 25.50
CA PRO A 171 53.77 6.99 24.94
C PRO A 171 54.71 5.99 24.25
N ASP A 172 55.22 6.45 23.12
CA ASP A 172 56.58 6.42 22.60
C ASP A 172 57.66 5.46 23.15
N SER A 173 58.28 4.82 22.15
CA SER A 173 59.73 4.58 21.99
C SER A 173 60.35 3.46 22.85
N SER A 174 61.28 2.64 22.38
CA SER A 174 62.22 2.76 21.27
C SER A 174 62.89 1.39 21.00
N ASN A 175 63.36 1.24 19.76
CA ASN A 175 64.51 0.42 19.31
C ASN A 175 64.55 -1.08 19.62
N ALA A 176 64.53 -1.88 18.55
CA ALA A 176 65.79 -2.40 18.01
C ALA A 176 65.59 -3.11 16.67
N SER A 177 66.41 -2.71 15.72
CA SER A 177 66.60 -3.27 14.41
C SER A 177 66.80 -4.78 14.44
N SER A 178 66.02 -5.51 13.63
CA SER A 178 66.56 -6.68 12.93
C SER A 178 66.04 -6.66 11.50
N SER A 179 66.96 -6.32 10.61
CA SER A 179 66.87 -6.53 9.18
C SER A 179 66.61 -8.01 8.92
N THR A 180 65.37 -8.34 8.55
CA THR A 180 65.10 -9.51 7.73
C THR A 180 64.57 -8.98 6.41
N ALA A 181 65.32 -9.26 5.34
CA ALA A 181 64.93 -8.94 3.99
C ALA A 181 63.53 -9.51 3.75
N ALA A 182 62.55 -8.62 3.52
CA ALA A 182 61.27 -9.04 2.99
C ALA A 182 61.53 -9.71 1.64
N GLU A 183 61.14 -10.97 1.50
CA GLU A 183 61.09 -11.59 0.18
C GLU A 183 60.29 -10.68 -0.75
N PRO A 184 60.75 -10.43 -1.98
CA PRO A 184 60.03 -9.58 -2.90
C PRO A 184 58.68 -10.23 -3.18
N SER A 185 57.59 -9.47 -2.99
CA SER A 185 56.28 -9.88 -3.47
C SER A 185 56.42 -10.32 -4.92
N ALA A 186 56.04 -11.55 -5.28
CA ALA A 186 56.15 -12.09 -6.63
C ALA A 186 55.29 -11.35 -7.69
N CYS A 187 54.69 -10.22 -7.32
CA CYS A 187 53.85 -9.40 -8.17
C CYS A 187 54.56 -8.14 -8.65
N ALA A 188 54.20 -7.75 -9.88
CA ALA A 188 54.56 -6.46 -10.44
C ALA A 188 54.12 -5.30 -9.52
N SER A 189 54.83 -4.17 -9.59
CA SER A 189 54.48 -2.97 -8.83
C SER A 189 53.06 -2.50 -9.17
N LYS A 190 52.41 -1.80 -8.24
CA LYS A 190 51.06 -1.22 -8.46
C LYS A 190 51.00 -0.45 -9.79
N GLU A 191 51.97 0.42 -10.07
CA GLU A 191 51.98 1.20 -11.32
C GLU A 191 52.17 0.32 -12.57
N SER A 192 52.97 -0.74 -12.48
CA SER A 192 53.10 -1.71 -13.58
C SER A 192 51.78 -2.43 -13.86
N LEU A 193 51.08 -2.88 -12.81
CA LEU A 193 49.76 -3.50 -12.94
C LEU A 193 48.73 -2.53 -13.55
N LEU A 194 48.66 -1.28 -13.06
CA LEU A 194 47.79 -0.25 -13.63
C LEU A 194 48.13 0.05 -15.09
N THR A 195 49.41 0.02 -15.47
CA THR A 195 49.86 0.21 -16.86
C THR A 195 49.44 -0.95 -17.76
N ARG A 196 49.58 -2.20 -17.30
CA ARG A 196 49.11 -3.39 -18.03
C ARG A 196 47.59 -3.35 -18.20
N ALA A 197 46.84 -3.05 -17.14
CA ALA A 197 45.39 -2.88 -17.19
C ALA A 197 44.99 -1.78 -18.19
N THR A 198 45.61 -0.59 -18.10
CA THR A 198 45.38 0.53 -19.04
C THR A 198 45.57 0.08 -20.49
N THR A 199 46.66 -0.64 -20.78
CA THR A 199 46.98 -1.11 -22.14
C THR A 199 45.90 -2.06 -22.68
N ARG A 200 45.42 -3.01 -21.86
CA ARG A 200 44.37 -3.96 -22.28
C ARG A 200 43.01 -3.28 -22.44
N LEU A 201 42.68 -2.32 -21.59
CA LEU A 201 41.42 -1.57 -21.68
C LEU A 201 41.39 -0.66 -22.92
N GLU A 202 42.49 0.02 -23.25
CA GLU A 202 42.59 0.76 -24.52
C GLU A 202 42.53 -0.18 -25.73
N ALA A 203 43.06 -1.41 -25.62
CA ALA A 203 42.90 -2.43 -26.67
C ALA A 203 41.42 -2.84 -26.86
N VAL A 204 40.60 -2.91 -25.79
CA VAL A 204 39.14 -3.11 -25.92
C VAL A 204 38.52 -1.98 -26.74
N LEU A 205 38.91 -0.73 -26.47
CA LEU A 205 38.39 0.46 -27.17
C LEU A 205 38.90 0.59 -28.61
N ALA A 206 40.01 -0.04 -28.94
CA ALA A 206 40.57 -0.10 -30.30
C ALA A 206 39.96 -1.21 -31.17
N LEU A 207 39.21 -2.16 -30.60
CA LEU A 207 38.54 -3.21 -31.37
C LEU A 207 37.47 -2.62 -32.32
N PRO A 208 37.26 -3.22 -33.51
CA PRO A 208 36.20 -2.81 -34.43
C PRO A 208 34.82 -2.83 -33.76
N GLY A 209 33.94 -1.89 -34.14
CA GLY A 209 32.72 -1.52 -33.43
C GLY A 209 31.92 -2.69 -32.82
N SER A 210 31.53 -3.70 -33.60
CA SER A 210 30.75 -4.84 -33.09
C SER A 210 31.51 -5.75 -32.13
N SER A 211 32.84 -5.85 -32.28
CA SER A 211 33.69 -6.73 -31.46
C SER A 211 34.04 -6.08 -30.13
N GLY A 212 34.26 -4.76 -30.10
CA GLY A 212 34.57 -4.00 -28.88
C GLY A 212 33.35 -3.52 -28.10
N ALA A 213 32.22 -3.29 -28.78
CA ALA A 213 31.01 -2.70 -28.20
C ALA A 213 30.59 -3.30 -26.85
N PRO A 214 30.52 -4.64 -26.65
CA PRO A 214 30.01 -5.25 -25.41
C PRO A 214 30.74 -4.85 -24.12
N ARG A 215 32.00 -4.39 -24.21
CA ARG A 215 32.81 -3.98 -23.06
C ARG A 215 33.35 -2.57 -23.14
N SER A 216 33.03 -1.79 -24.17
CA SER A 216 33.58 -0.44 -24.37
C SER A 216 33.23 0.53 -23.23
N VAL A 217 31.98 0.58 -22.78
CA VAL A 217 31.57 1.44 -21.66
C VAL A 217 32.24 1.02 -20.35
N ALA A 218 32.28 -0.29 -20.08
CA ALA A 218 32.96 -0.84 -18.91
C ALA A 218 34.47 -0.53 -18.93
N ALA A 219 35.12 -0.69 -20.09
CA ALA A 219 36.53 -0.42 -20.25
C ALA A 219 36.87 1.07 -20.02
N ALA A 220 36.07 1.97 -20.57
CA ALA A 220 36.24 3.40 -20.33
C ALA A 220 36.00 3.78 -18.84
N THR A 221 35.09 3.08 -18.16
CA THR A 221 34.80 3.33 -16.74
C THR A 221 35.98 2.90 -15.86
N GLU A 222 36.56 1.74 -16.14
CA GLU A 222 37.73 1.23 -15.43
C GLU A 222 38.98 2.06 -15.71
N LEU A 223 39.16 2.57 -16.94
CA LEU A 223 40.21 3.54 -17.26
C LEU A 223 40.09 4.82 -16.42
N ALA A 224 38.87 5.32 -16.20
CA ALA A 224 38.64 6.47 -15.33
C ALA A 224 38.98 6.14 -13.86
N ALA A 225 38.64 4.94 -13.39
CA ALA A 225 38.99 4.48 -12.05
C ALA A 225 40.52 4.29 -11.85
N ILE A 226 41.24 3.87 -12.91
CA ILE A 226 42.71 3.83 -12.91
C ILE A 226 43.29 5.26 -12.86
N ALA A 227 42.74 6.19 -13.64
CA ALA A 227 43.16 7.60 -13.60
C ALA A 227 42.96 8.20 -12.21
N GLN A 228 41.84 7.90 -11.54
CA GLN A 228 41.59 8.26 -10.14
C GLN A 228 42.62 7.65 -9.21
N ALA A 229 42.88 6.34 -9.30
CA ALA A 229 43.85 5.67 -8.43
C ALA A 229 45.27 6.24 -8.55
N ARG A 230 45.64 6.72 -9.75
CA ARG A 230 46.90 7.46 -9.98
C ARG A 230 46.87 8.85 -9.35
N ALA A 231 45.77 9.58 -9.49
CA ALA A 231 45.58 10.88 -8.84
C ALA A 231 45.61 10.77 -7.31
N ASP A 232 45.04 9.70 -6.73
CA ASP A 232 45.01 9.50 -5.27
C ASP A 232 46.36 9.11 -4.66
N THR A 233 47.31 8.63 -5.48
CA THR A 233 48.62 8.14 -5.02
C THR A 233 49.80 8.97 -5.51
N CYS A 234 49.54 10.04 -6.24
CA CYS A 234 50.58 10.96 -6.69
C CYS A 234 51.18 11.70 -5.47
N THR A 235 52.47 12.02 -5.57
CA THR A 235 53.19 12.75 -4.52
C THR A 235 53.77 14.07 -5.02
N ASP A 236 53.97 14.19 -6.34
CA ASP A 236 54.44 15.40 -7.00
C ASP A 236 53.27 16.35 -7.31
N ALA A 237 53.35 17.59 -6.84
CA ALA A 237 52.24 18.54 -6.90
C ALA A 237 51.79 18.88 -8.33
N ASP A 238 52.72 19.05 -9.27
CA ASP A 238 52.40 19.36 -10.67
C ASP A 238 51.77 18.16 -11.39
N THR A 239 52.29 16.96 -11.10
CA THR A 239 51.73 15.69 -11.57
C THR A 239 50.33 15.47 -11.00
N CYS A 240 50.14 15.64 -9.69
CA CYS A 240 48.84 15.53 -9.02
C CYS A 240 47.80 16.47 -9.62
N LYS A 241 48.19 17.73 -9.84
CA LYS A 241 47.33 18.74 -10.46
C LYS A 241 46.94 18.33 -11.88
N THR A 242 47.89 17.81 -12.66
CA THR A 242 47.65 17.35 -14.04
C THR A 242 46.70 16.15 -14.08
N LEU A 243 46.95 15.15 -13.23
CA LEU A 243 46.10 13.95 -13.12
C LEU A 243 44.68 14.32 -12.68
N THR A 244 44.55 15.16 -11.65
CA THR A 244 43.25 15.63 -11.14
C THR A 244 42.49 16.42 -12.20
N ALA A 245 43.17 17.29 -12.96
CA ALA A 245 42.55 18.07 -14.03
C ALA A 245 42.03 17.20 -15.20
N ALA A 246 42.55 15.98 -15.37
CA ALA A 246 42.12 15.05 -16.42
C ALA A 246 40.89 14.20 -16.03
N LEU A 247 40.57 14.07 -14.74
CA LEU A 247 39.49 13.19 -14.24
C LEU A 247 38.11 13.48 -14.86
N PRO A 248 37.66 14.76 -15.02
CA PRO A 248 36.36 15.03 -15.61
C PRO A 248 36.23 14.47 -17.04
N ALA A 249 37.28 14.59 -17.85
CA ALA A 249 37.30 14.03 -19.20
C ALA A 249 37.29 12.49 -19.19
N ALA A 250 38.00 11.88 -18.24
CA ALA A 250 38.01 10.42 -18.08
C ALA A 250 36.62 9.87 -17.74
N TYR A 251 35.92 10.46 -16.76
CA TYR A 251 34.57 10.03 -16.37
C TYR A 251 33.49 10.41 -17.38
N ALA A 252 33.74 11.36 -18.28
CA ALA A 252 32.84 11.67 -19.40
C ALA A 252 32.90 10.64 -20.54
N ARG A 253 34.01 9.92 -20.71
CA ARG A 253 34.21 8.97 -21.81
C ARG A 253 33.19 7.82 -21.84
N PRO A 254 32.83 7.15 -20.73
CA PRO A 254 31.75 6.14 -20.70
C PRO A 254 30.42 6.67 -21.24
N ARG A 255 30.06 7.90 -20.87
CA ARG A 255 28.81 8.55 -21.30
C ARG A 255 28.81 8.86 -22.79
N ALA A 256 29.93 9.36 -23.31
CA ALA A 256 30.07 9.60 -24.73
C ALA A 256 29.93 8.29 -25.54
N LEU A 257 30.52 7.18 -25.06
CA LEU A 257 30.40 5.88 -25.73
C LEU A 257 28.95 5.37 -25.71
N ALA A 258 28.30 5.39 -24.56
CA ALA A 258 26.91 4.93 -24.43
C ALA A 258 25.94 5.81 -25.25
N ALA A 259 26.13 7.14 -25.26
CA ALA A 259 25.32 8.05 -26.05
C ALA A 259 25.50 7.82 -27.56
N ASN A 260 26.66 7.31 -27.98
CA ASN A 260 26.94 6.91 -29.36
C ASN A 260 26.52 5.46 -29.68
N GLY A 261 25.73 4.81 -28.81
CA GLY A 261 25.12 3.51 -29.06
C GLY A 261 25.88 2.30 -28.53
N ALA A 262 26.94 2.49 -27.73
CA ALA A 262 27.58 1.37 -27.05
C ALA A 262 26.65 0.77 -25.97
N PRO A 263 26.53 -0.56 -25.86
CA PRO A 263 25.73 -1.20 -24.82
C PRO A 263 26.21 -0.84 -23.41
N ASP A 264 25.27 -0.45 -22.54
CA ASP A 264 25.51 -0.20 -21.12
C ASP A 264 24.52 -0.96 -20.22
N PRO A 265 24.55 -2.31 -20.24
CA PRO A 265 23.61 -3.14 -19.47
C PRO A 265 23.72 -2.97 -17.96
N GLN A 266 24.84 -2.40 -17.47
CA GLN A 266 25.13 -2.20 -16.05
C GLN A 266 24.92 -0.75 -15.59
N GLY A 267 24.55 0.17 -16.49
CA GLY A 267 24.34 1.58 -16.13
C GLY A 267 25.59 2.37 -15.77
N LEU A 268 26.77 1.90 -16.19
CA LEU A 268 28.06 2.49 -15.84
C LEU A 268 28.24 3.90 -16.38
N ALA A 269 27.64 4.22 -17.54
CA ALA A 269 27.66 5.56 -18.09
C ALA A 269 26.93 6.55 -17.16
N VAL A 270 25.73 6.20 -16.70
CA VAL A 270 24.99 7.05 -15.77
C VAL A 270 25.68 7.10 -14.41
N ALA A 271 26.21 5.97 -13.92
CA ALA A 271 26.98 5.91 -12.67
C ALA A 271 28.22 6.80 -12.68
N SER A 272 28.88 6.99 -13.84
CA SER A 272 30.10 7.81 -13.95
C SER A 272 29.87 9.29 -13.63
N LEU A 273 28.62 9.79 -13.66
CA LEU A 273 28.28 11.13 -13.19
C LEU A 273 28.53 11.27 -11.69
N GLY A 274 28.16 10.25 -10.91
CA GLY A 274 28.38 10.23 -9.47
C GLY A 274 29.86 10.10 -9.13
N ASP A 275 30.61 9.30 -9.89
CA ASP A 275 32.06 9.18 -9.74
C ASP A 275 32.78 10.50 -10.06
N GLU A 276 32.39 11.20 -11.13
CA GLU A 276 32.91 12.53 -11.43
C GLU A 276 32.56 13.54 -10.34
N ALA A 277 31.36 13.47 -9.77
CA ALA A 277 30.95 14.37 -8.70
C ALA A 277 31.87 14.26 -7.48
N LEU A 278 32.32 13.04 -7.14
CA LEU A 278 33.23 12.79 -6.02
C LEU A 278 34.60 13.46 -6.20
N THR A 279 35.04 13.76 -7.43
CA THR A 279 36.31 14.47 -7.67
C THR A 279 36.25 15.94 -7.26
N TYR A 280 35.05 16.48 -7.03
CA TYR A 280 34.83 17.84 -6.56
C TYR A 280 34.61 17.91 -5.04
N LEU A 281 34.34 16.78 -4.37
CA LEU A 281 34.10 16.71 -2.94
C LEU A 281 35.40 16.49 -2.17
N ILE A 282 36.31 17.45 -2.21
CA ILE A 282 37.63 17.35 -1.58
C ILE A 282 37.78 18.47 -0.55
N ASN A 283 38.35 18.15 0.61
CA ASN A 283 38.81 19.14 1.57
C ASN A 283 40.16 19.72 1.08
N PRO A 284 40.22 20.99 0.66
CA PRO A 284 41.43 21.58 0.08
C PRO A 284 42.58 21.73 1.08
N LYS A 285 42.32 21.59 2.39
CA LYS A 285 43.34 21.72 3.44
C LYS A 285 44.04 20.40 3.76
N SER A 286 43.30 19.29 3.69
CA SER A 286 43.81 17.97 4.04
C SER A 286 43.96 17.05 2.83
N ASP A 287 43.57 17.51 1.65
CA ASP A 287 43.48 16.74 0.40
C ASP A 287 42.68 15.44 0.56
N MET A 288 41.74 15.43 1.51
CA MET A 288 40.94 14.26 1.84
C MET A 288 39.65 14.30 1.04
N GLN A 289 39.36 13.23 0.30
CA GLN A 289 38.09 13.05 -0.37
C GLN A 289 36.98 12.88 0.68
N CYS A 290 35.92 13.68 0.53
CA CYS A 290 34.72 13.60 1.36
C CYS A 290 33.72 12.62 0.72
N ASP A 291 33.10 11.79 1.54
CA ASP A 291 32.06 10.85 1.15
C ASP A 291 30.71 11.23 1.79
N TYR A 292 29.65 10.44 1.54
CA TYR A 292 28.34 10.66 2.16
C TYR A 292 28.39 10.71 3.70
N ARG A 293 29.30 9.97 4.34
CA ARG A 293 29.45 9.97 5.81
C ARG A 293 29.92 11.34 6.31
N SER A 294 30.68 12.05 5.47
CA SER A 294 31.12 13.40 5.78
C SER A 294 29.95 14.38 5.90
N PHE A 295 28.93 14.22 5.05
CA PHE A 295 27.69 15.00 5.13
C PHE A 295 26.78 14.54 6.26
N LEU A 296 26.57 13.22 6.39
CA LEU A 296 25.72 12.63 7.44
C LEU A 296 26.19 12.98 8.86
N ASN A 297 27.51 12.96 9.08
CA ASN A 297 28.10 13.19 10.41
C ASN A 297 28.57 14.64 10.60
N ASP A 298 28.24 15.56 9.68
CA ASP A 298 28.67 16.96 9.66
C ASP A 298 30.18 17.15 9.97
N THR A 299 31.03 16.41 9.25
CA THR A 299 32.47 16.39 9.54
C THR A 299 33.15 17.66 9.00
N PRO A 300 34.35 18.01 9.52
CA PRO A 300 35.15 19.11 8.96
C PRO A 300 35.47 18.97 7.47
N CYS A 301 35.41 17.76 6.91
CA CYS A 301 35.60 17.53 5.48
C CYS A 301 34.52 18.26 4.68
N ALA A 302 33.24 17.97 4.97
CA ALA A 302 32.10 18.57 4.26
C ALA A 302 32.08 20.10 4.38
N ALA A 303 32.37 20.62 5.58
CA ALA A 303 32.44 22.07 5.83
C ALA A 303 33.58 22.79 5.09
N ALA A 304 34.65 22.08 4.71
CA ALA A 304 35.79 22.66 4.01
C ALA A 304 35.67 22.65 2.49
N ILE A 305 34.66 21.97 1.92
CA ILE A 305 34.46 21.89 0.47
C ILE A 305 34.20 23.31 -0.08
N VAL A 306 34.91 23.66 -1.15
CA VAL A 306 34.74 24.95 -1.82
C VAL A 306 33.32 25.04 -2.42
N PRO A 307 32.55 26.14 -2.20
CA PRO A 307 31.17 26.23 -2.67
C PRO A 307 30.99 26.00 -4.17
N ALA A 308 31.92 26.46 -5.01
CA ALA A 308 31.89 26.23 -6.46
C ALA A 308 32.00 24.74 -6.82
N ASN A 309 32.84 23.99 -6.11
CA ASN A 309 33.00 22.56 -6.31
C ASN A 309 31.76 21.79 -5.83
N LEU A 310 31.19 22.18 -4.69
CA LEU A 310 29.95 21.58 -4.19
C LEU A 310 28.79 21.77 -5.18
N LYS A 311 28.64 22.97 -5.76
CA LYS A 311 27.65 23.25 -6.83
C LYS A 311 27.88 22.38 -8.06
N ARG A 312 29.14 22.19 -8.47
CA ARG A 312 29.48 21.32 -9.59
C ARG A 312 29.09 19.86 -9.33
N ALA A 313 29.37 19.35 -8.13
CA ALA A 313 28.96 18.02 -7.70
C ALA A 313 27.43 17.86 -7.67
N ILE A 314 26.71 18.85 -7.12
CA ILE A 314 25.24 18.90 -7.16
C ILE A 314 24.72 18.79 -8.60
N GLY A 315 25.30 19.55 -9.54
CA GLY A 315 24.92 19.49 -10.95
C GLY A 315 25.14 18.12 -11.60
N LEU A 316 26.19 17.39 -11.21
CA LEU A 316 26.47 16.05 -11.72
C LEU A 316 25.53 15.00 -11.11
N TYR A 317 25.27 15.05 -9.79
CA TYR A 317 24.27 14.17 -9.17
C TYR A 317 22.86 14.45 -9.68
N ALA A 318 22.52 15.72 -9.99
CA ALA A 318 21.25 16.06 -10.63
C ALA A 318 21.13 15.44 -12.04
N GLN A 319 22.21 15.46 -12.82
CA GLN A 319 22.24 14.76 -14.11
C GLN A 319 22.08 13.24 -13.96
N GLN A 320 22.63 12.67 -12.90
CA GLN A 320 22.50 11.25 -12.60
C GLN A 320 21.06 10.89 -12.22
N ALA A 321 20.45 11.67 -11.33
CA ALA A 321 19.06 11.51 -10.91
C ALA A 321 18.08 11.69 -12.09
N ALA A 322 18.34 12.64 -12.99
CA ALA A 322 17.50 12.88 -14.17
C ALA A 322 17.48 11.70 -15.18
N ARG A 323 18.43 10.78 -15.06
CA ARG A 323 18.50 9.53 -15.84
C ARG A 323 18.04 8.31 -15.02
N GLY A 324 17.47 8.55 -13.83
CA GLY A 324 16.93 7.55 -12.91
C GLY A 324 17.97 6.84 -12.05
N GLY A 325 19.18 7.39 -11.91
CA GLY A 325 20.19 6.82 -11.01
C GLY A 325 19.87 7.08 -9.53
N VAL A 326 19.60 6.00 -8.78
CA VAL A 326 19.22 6.04 -7.35
C VAL A 326 20.29 6.71 -6.49
N SER A 327 21.57 6.40 -6.71
CA SER A 327 22.68 6.98 -5.94
C SER A 327 22.83 8.50 -6.15
N GLY A 328 22.37 9.03 -7.29
CA GLY A 328 22.29 10.47 -7.53
C GLY A 328 21.24 11.13 -6.63
N VAL A 329 20.06 10.50 -6.50
CA VAL A 329 18.99 10.94 -5.61
C VAL A 329 19.46 10.95 -4.15
N GLU A 330 20.06 9.86 -3.68
CA GLU A 330 20.59 9.76 -2.31
C GLU A 330 21.69 10.79 -2.04
N SER A 331 22.61 11.01 -2.98
CA SER A 331 23.71 11.97 -2.80
C SER A 331 23.18 13.40 -2.67
N LEU A 332 22.21 13.78 -3.51
CA LEU A 332 21.51 15.07 -3.41
C LEU A 332 20.78 15.21 -2.07
N GLN A 333 20.16 14.13 -1.58
CA GLN A 333 19.51 14.11 -0.28
C GLN A 333 20.50 14.40 0.87
N PHE A 334 21.64 13.72 0.91
CA PHE A 334 22.64 13.93 1.98
C PHE A 334 23.22 15.36 1.95
N ILE A 335 23.50 15.89 0.75
CA ILE A 335 24.01 17.26 0.60
C ILE A 335 22.96 18.28 1.06
N ALA A 336 21.70 18.13 0.66
CA ALA A 336 20.63 19.05 1.02
C ALA A 336 20.33 19.01 2.53
N ALA A 337 20.25 17.81 3.12
CA ALA A 337 20.11 17.62 4.56
C ALA A 337 21.21 18.37 5.33
N TRP A 338 22.47 18.13 4.96
CA TRP A 338 23.63 18.78 5.59
C TRP A 338 23.63 20.30 5.43
N ALA A 339 23.22 20.79 4.26
CA ALA A 339 23.16 22.22 3.98
C ALA A 339 22.13 22.96 4.83
N LEU A 340 21.01 22.31 5.17
CA LEU A 340 19.93 22.89 5.98
C LEU A 340 20.10 22.63 7.49
N ALA A 341 20.86 21.59 7.86
CA ALA A 341 21.00 21.17 9.25
C ALA A 341 21.74 22.17 10.14
N GLY A 342 21.25 22.29 11.38
CA GLY A 342 21.93 22.96 12.49
C GLY A 342 22.13 24.47 12.32
N LYS A 343 22.88 25.06 13.25
CA LYS A 343 23.11 26.52 13.28
C LYS A 343 23.94 27.02 12.10
N ALA A 344 24.80 26.17 11.55
CA ALA A 344 25.65 26.49 10.39
C ALA A 344 24.87 26.52 9.07
N GLY A 345 23.65 25.97 9.03
CA GLY A 345 22.83 25.89 7.82
C GLY A 345 22.61 27.23 7.15
N LYS A 346 22.43 28.32 7.92
CA LYS A 346 22.26 29.68 7.35
C LYS A 346 23.41 30.08 6.43
N THR A 347 24.66 29.82 6.84
CA THR A 347 25.85 30.16 6.05
C THR A 347 26.02 29.22 4.85
N ARG A 348 25.73 27.93 5.03
CA ARG A 348 25.80 26.92 3.96
C ARG A 348 24.75 27.19 2.87
N VAL A 349 23.51 27.51 3.25
CA VAL A 349 22.45 27.91 2.33
C VAL A 349 22.88 29.15 1.55
N ALA A 350 23.37 30.19 2.22
CA ALA A 350 23.77 31.44 1.57
C ALA A 350 24.86 31.25 0.50
N SER A 351 25.75 30.26 0.66
CA SER A 351 26.81 29.96 -0.31
C SER A 351 26.36 29.11 -1.51
N LEU A 352 25.14 28.55 -1.46
CA LEU A 352 24.59 27.64 -2.47
C LEU A 352 23.47 28.25 -3.31
N ILE A 353 22.60 29.07 -2.72
CA ILE A 353 21.37 29.56 -3.35
C ILE A 353 21.57 30.51 -4.54
N ASP A 354 22.82 30.86 -4.91
CA ASP A 354 23.14 31.55 -6.17
C ASP A 354 23.19 30.63 -7.39
N ASP A 355 23.34 29.33 -7.16
CA ASP A 355 23.20 28.35 -8.23
C ASP A 355 21.73 27.91 -8.34
N PRO A 356 21.09 27.98 -9.52
CA PRO A 356 19.69 27.65 -9.67
C PRO A 356 19.38 26.17 -9.42
N VAL A 357 20.31 25.25 -9.69
CA VAL A 357 20.13 23.81 -9.44
C VAL A 357 20.20 23.55 -7.94
N ALA A 358 21.18 24.12 -7.25
CA ALA A 358 21.30 24.01 -5.80
C ALA A 358 20.13 24.69 -5.07
N GLN A 359 19.66 25.86 -5.54
CA GLN A 359 18.49 26.53 -4.95
C GLN A 359 17.24 25.63 -5.06
N ARG A 360 16.96 25.07 -6.25
CA ARG A 360 15.83 24.16 -6.46
C ARG A 360 15.96 22.88 -5.63
N LEU A 361 17.17 22.33 -5.51
CA LEU A 361 17.44 21.17 -4.65
C LEU A 361 17.05 21.43 -3.19
N LEU A 362 17.50 22.57 -2.62
CA LEU A 362 17.23 22.91 -1.23
C LEU A 362 15.74 23.13 -0.98
N VAL A 363 15.02 23.78 -1.91
CA VAL A 363 13.56 23.97 -1.81
C VAL A 363 12.81 22.63 -1.93
N ALA A 364 13.21 21.75 -2.86
CA ALA A 364 12.62 20.43 -3.02
C ALA A 364 12.81 19.57 -1.76
N TYR A 365 14.03 19.56 -1.20
CA TYR A 365 14.31 18.85 0.04
C TYR A 365 13.49 19.42 1.21
N ALA A 366 13.46 20.75 1.37
CA ALA A 366 12.67 21.44 2.39
C ALA A 366 11.16 21.11 2.34
N LEU A 367 10.60 20.90 1.15
CA LEU A 367 9.19 20.54 0.97
C LEU A 367 8.89 19.06 1.22
N ALA A 368 9.79 18.17 0.81
CA ALA A 368 9.54 16.73 0.75
C ALA A 368 10.12 15.94 1.93
N ARG A 369 11.14 16.49 2.62
CA ARG A 369 12.00 15.74 3.54
C ARG A 369 12.20 16.43 4.90
N GLU A 370 11.63 17.62 5.08
CA GLU A 370 11.70 18.36 6.33
C GLU A 370 10.29 18.62 6.87
N GLY A 371 10.13 18.34 8.16
CA GLY A 371 8.93 18.58 8.95
C GLY A 371 8.92 19.91 9.66
N ASP A 372 7.73 20.30 10.06
CA ASP A 372 7.48 21.34 11.05
C ASP A 372 7.62 20.78 12.47
N ILE A 373 7.71 21.67 13.46
CA ILE A 373 8.06 21.29 14.83
C ILE A 373 6.80 20.83 15.58
N VAL A 374 6.78 19.56 15.98
CA VAL A 374 5.72 18.95 16.79
C VAL A 374 6.02 19.15 18.27
N ASN A 375 5.06 19.68 19.03
CA ASN A 375 5.10 19.81 20.50
C ASN A 375 6.40 20.42 21.05
N ASP A 376 6.93 21.43 20.34
CA ASP A 376 8.20 22.10 20.66
C ASP A 376 9.43 21.17 20.71
N GLN A 377 9.39 20.03 20.00
CA GLN A 377 10.50 19.08 19.88
C GLN A 377 11.23 19.23 18.54
N PRO A 378 12.42 19.86 18.49
CA PRO A 378 13.12 20.10 17.21
C PRO A 378 13.48 18.83 16.43
N ALA A 379 13.66 17.69 17.11
CA ALA A 379 13.98 16.41 16.46
C ALA A 379 12.86 15.91 15.54
N SER A 380 11.60 16.24 15.86
CA SER A 380 10.42 15.87 15.05
C SER A 380 10.48 16.37 13.61
N ALA A 381 11.25 17.43 13.34
CA ALA A 381 11.45 17.94 11.99
C ALA A 381 12.04 16.90 11.02
N TYR A 382 12.80 15.93 11.54
CA TYR A 382 13.49 14.92 10.72
C TYR A 382 12.84 13.53 10.80
N GLU A 383 11.76 13.39 11.56
CA GLU A 383 11.06 12.12 11.77
C GLU A 383 9.83 12.02 10.85
N TYR A 384 9.86 11.07 9.92
CA TYR A 384 8.77 10.87 8.94
C TYR A 384 7.42 10.52 9.59
N TYR A 385 7.43 9.98 10.80
CA TYR A 385 6.25 9.67 11.61
C TYR A 385 6.22 10.43 12.96
N GLY A 386 7.01 11.51 13.09
CA GLY A 386 7.54 12.10 14.33
C GLY A 386 6.56 12.45 15.46
N GLY A 387 5.96 11.43 16.07
CA GLY A 387 5.26 11.49 17.35
C GLY A 387 3.93 12.24 17.37
N TYR A 388 3.32 12.53 16.21
CA TYR A 388 1.95 13.07 16.13
C TYR A 388 1.00 12.02 15.57
N ASP A 389 -0.23 11.98 16.09
CA ASP A 389 -1.26 11.05 15.61
C ASP A 389 -1.61 11.41 14.16
N ASN A 390 -1.08 10.63 13.22
CA ASN A 390 -1.39 10.69 11.81
C ASN A 390 -2.29 9.52 11.37
N SER A 391 -2.95 8.83 12.31
CA SER A 391 -3.68 7.57 12.09
C SER A 391 -4.73 7.65 11.00
N PHE A 392 -5.12 8.86 10.56
CA PHE A 392 -6.14 9.11 9.56
C PHE A 392 -5.78 10.22 8.54
N GLY A 393 -4.49 10.58 8.40
CA GLY A 393 -4.02 11.69 7.54
C GLY A 393 -2.92 11.29 6.55
N PRO A 394 -2.39 12.24 5.74
CA PRO A 394 -1.21 11.96 4.93
C PRO A 394 -0.03 11.53 5.77
N THR A 395 0.46 10.31 5.48
CA THR A 395 1.74 9.83 5.97
C THR A 395 2.82 10.79 5.50
N GLY A 396 3.69 11.20 6.42
CA GLY A 396 4.81 12.08 6.11
C GLY A 396 5.13 13.07 7.21
N TYR A 397 6.10 13.93 6.91
CA TYR A 397 6.58 14.96 7.81
C TYR A 397 5.47 15.93 8.22
N ALA A 398 5.51 16.38 9.47
CA ALA A 398 4.55 17.34 10.02
C ALA A 398 4.46 18.62 9.17
N ASP A 399 3.25 19.11 8.93
CA ASP A 399 2.98 20.31 8.12
C ASP A 399 2.15 21.33 8.90
N ALA A 400 2.77 22.45 9.27
CA ALA A 400 2.14 23.54 10.01
C ALA A 400 1.00 24.23 9.24
N ALA A 401 0.98 24.14 7.90
CA ALA A 401 -0.10 24.71 7.10
C ALA A 401 -1.44 24.01 7.33
N ARG A 402 -1.40 22.73 7.73
CA ARG A 402 -2.60 21.95 8.06
C ARG A 402 -3.39 22.54 9.23
N GLY A 403 -2.72 23.28 10.11
CA GLY A 403 -3.33 23.90 11.30
C GLY A 403 -3.60 22.93 12.44
N ASP A 404 -2.96 21.75 12.41
CA ASP A 404 -3.05 20.76 13.49
C ASP A 404 -2.43 21.32 14.79
N HIS A 405 -3.05 21.02 15.93
CA HIS A 405 -2.61 21.55 17.22
C HIS A 405 -1.21 21.04 17.60
N GLY A 406 -0.38 21.93 18.15
CA GLY A 406 0.98 21.58 18.59
C GLY A 406 2.04 21.58 17.48
N ILE A 407 1.67 21.84 16.23
CA ILE A 407 2.62 21.94 15.11
C ILE A 407 2.96 23.41 14.84
N LYS A 408 4.26 23.74 14.77
CA LYS A 408 4.76 25.10 14.51
C LYS A 408 5.73 25.14 13.33
N PRO A 409 5.73 26.22 12.51
CA PRO A 409 6.64 26.33 11.37
C PRO A 409 8.11 26.13 11.75
N ASN A 410 8.82 25.27 11.02
CA ASN A 410 10.23 25.02 11.22
C ASN A 410 11.06 26.28 10.86
N PRO A 411 11.83 26.85 11.81
CA PRO A 411 12.62 28.07 11.57
C PRO A 411 13.66 27.93 10.44
N ALA A 412 14.16 26.72 10.16
CA ALA A 412 15.10 26.48 9.07
C ALA A 412 14.42 26.71 7.71
N LEU A 413 13.17 26.24 7.55
CA LEU A 413 12.37 26.46 6.34
C LEU A 413 12.08 27.95 6.13
N ALA A 414 11.66 28.64 7.19
CA ALA A 414 11.44 30.09 7.13
C ALA A 414 12.72 30.84 6.77
N SER A 415 13.86 30.43 7.32
CA SER A 415 15.17 31.04 7.02
C SER A 415 15.60 30.82 5.57
N LEU A 416 15.34 29.64 4.99
CA LEU A 416 15.58 29.37 3.57
C LEU A 416 14.76 30.29 2.67
N VAL A 417 13.45 30.40 2.93
CA VAL A 417 12.55 31.29 2.17
C VAL A 417 13.03 32.75 2.23
N GLU A 418 13.40 33.23 3.42
CA GLU A 418 13.92 34.60 3.58
C GLU A 418 15.26 34.81 2.88
N ALA A 419 16.17 33.84 2.94
CA ALA A 419 17.46 33.92 2.27
C ALA A 419 17.31 34.03 0.74
N ILE A 420 16.37 33.27 0.15
CA ILE A 420 16.07 33.37 -1.28
C ILE A 420 15.38 34.71 -1.59
N ARG A 421 14.39 35.12 -0.79
CA ARG A 421 13.68 36.40 -0.97
C ARG A 421 14.62 37.61 -0.97
N GLN A 422 15.61 37.62 -0.08
CA GLN A 422 16.58 38.73 0.05
C GLN A 422 17.45 38.91 -1.20
N ARG A 423 17.61 37.89 -2.03
CA ARG A 423 18.34 37.99 -3.29
C ARG A 423 17.55 38.72 -4.37
N GLY A 424 16.24 38.86 -4.21
CA GLY A 424 15.34 39.44 -5.20
C GLY A 424 14.62 38.38 -6.02
N ILE A 425 13.38 38.70 -6.39
CA ILE A 425 12.45 37.78 -7.07
C ILE A 425 12.96 37.31 -8.45
N ASP A 426 13.80 38.11 -9.11
CA ASP A 426 14.37 37.76 -10.42
C ASP A 426 15.45 36.66 -10.35
N HIS A 427 15.93 36.34 -9.14
CA HIS A 427 16.90 35.28 -8.89
C HIS A 427 16.27 34.00 -8.32
N VAL A 428 14.94 33.92 -8.32
CA VAL A 428 14.19 32.73 -7.89
C VAL A 428 14.22 31.69 -9.00
N ALA A 429 14.68 30.48 -8.68
CA ALA A 429 14.64 29.31 -9.55
C ALA A 429 13.52 28.35 -9.09
N GLY A 430 12.51 28.12 -9.93
CA GLY A 430 11.33 27.32 -9.59
C GLY A 430 10.38 28.06 -8.64
N ALA A 431 9.72 29.10 -9.16
CA ALA A 431 8.91 29.99 -8.34
C ALA A 431 7.70 29.28 -7.72
N ASP A 432 7.12 28.30 -8.41
CA ASP A 432 5.99 27.52 -7.90
C ASP A 432 6.32 26.64 -6.67
N ARG A 433 7.48 25.97 -6.64
CA ARG A 433 7.96 25.22 -5.44
C ARG A 433 8.22 26.19 -4.30
N LEU A 434 8.90 27.31 -4.58
CA LEU A 434 9.14 28.30 -3.54
C LEU A 434 7.84 28.93 -3.03
N ALA A 435 6.82 29.07 -3.89
CA ALA A 435 5.49 29.52 -3.49
C ALA A 435 4.83 28.55 -2.50
N ALA A 436 4.91 27.24 -2.76
CA ALA A 436 4.41 26.23 -1.84
C ALA A 436 5.14 26.25 -0.49
N LEU A 437 6.48 26.38 -0.50
CA LEU A 437 7.26 26.46 0.73
C LEU A 437 6.96 27.76 1.50
N ALA A 438 6.84 28.89 0.80
CA ALA A 438 6.46 30.17 1.38
C ALA A 438 5.06 30.12 2.00
N TYR A 439 4.12 29.43 1.35
CA TYR A 439 2.78 29.17 1.89
C TYR A 439 2.87 28.37 3.19
N ARG A 440 3.64 27.28 3.22
CA ARG A 440 3.84 26.42 4.39
C ARG A 440 4.32 27.18 5.62
N VAL A 441 5.32 28.05 5.44
CA VAL A 441 5.91 28.84 6.53
C VAL A 441 5.16 30.15 6.85
N GLY A 442 3.95 30.33 6.30
CA GLY A 442 3.07 31.46 6.60
C GLY A 442 3.42 32.77 5.90
N ARG A 443 4.24 32.76 4.85
CA ARG A 443 4.60 33.92 4.02
C ARG A 443 3.65 34.08 2.82
N TYR A 444 2.35 34.21 3.12
CA TYR A 444 1.28 34.13 2.12
C TYR A 444 1.35 35.19 1.02
N ASP A 445 1.73 36.43 1.34
CA ASP A 445 1.86 37.49 0.34
C ASP A 445 2.98 37.18 -0.67
N PHE A 446 4.10 36.67 -0.16
CA PHE A 446 5.22 36.25 -1.00
C PHE A 446 4.88 35.01 -1.82
N ALA A 447 4.19 34.03 -1.22
CA ALA A 447 3.66 32.88 -1.94
C ALA A 447 2.74 33.29 -3.09
N GLY A 448 1.84 34.27 -2.86
CA GLY A 448 0.96 34.81 -3.89
C GLY A 448 1.71 35.50 -5.03
N MET A 449 2.74 36.30 -4.72
CA MET A 449 3.59 36.92 -5.74
C MET A 449 4.34 35.90 -6.59
N LEU A 450 4.86 34.83 -5.97
CA LEU A 450 5.56 33.75 -6.67
C LEU A 450 4.61 32.92 -7.53
N ALA A 451 3.45 32.54 -7.00
CA ALA A 451 2.43 31.80 -7.72
C ALA A 451 1.87 32.58 -8.92
N ALA A 452 1.85 33.92 -8.86
CA ALA A 452 1.45 34.75 -10.01
C ALA A 452 2.51 34.82 -11.12
N ARG A 453 3.76 34.47 -10.81
CA ARG A 453 4.91 34.56 -11.74
C ARG A 453 5.03 33.34 -12.66
N GLU A 454 4.51 32.20 -12.22
CA GLU A 454 4.47 30.95 -13.00
C GLU A 454 3.02 30.49 -13.19
N HIS A 455 2.66 30.07 -14.40
CA HIS A 455 1.31 29.59 -14.72
C HIS A 455 1.23 28.06 -14.67
N SER A 456 1.90 27.44 -13.71
CA SER A 456 1.97 25.99 -13.57
C SER A 456 0.77 25.40 -12.82
N ALA A 457 0.60 24.09 -12.91
CA ALA A 457 -0.39 23.36 -12.11
C ALA A 457 -0.12 23.51 -10.60
N LEU A 458 1.14 23.44 -10.16
CA LEU A 458 1.52 23.65 -8.76
C LEU A 458 1.21 25.09 -8.30
N ALA A 459 1.54 26.10 -9.10
CA ALA A 459 1.24 27.50 -8.79
C ALA A 459 -0.28 27.75 -8.67
N SER A 460 -1.07 27.13 -9.54
CA SER A 460 -2.53 27.17 -9.49
C SER A 460 -3.07 26.46 -8.24
N TRP A 461 -2.46 25.36 -7.83
CA TRP A 461 -2.82 24.65 -6.60
C TRP A 461 -2.52 25.50 -5.36
N VAL A 462 -1.33 26.12 -5.27
CA VAL A 462 -0.99 27.08 -4.20
C VAL A 462 -1.97 28.26 -4.19
N SER A 463 -2.36 28.77 -5.37
CA SER A 463 -3.36 29.84 -5.48
C SER A 463 -4.72 29.42 -4.90
N ALA A 464 -5.12 28.16 -5.08
CA ALA A 464 -6.34 27.62 -4.48
C ALA A 464 -6.25 27.59 -2.94
N LYS A 465 -5.11 27.15 -2.39
CA LYS A 465 -4.85 27.16 -0.94
C LYS A 465 -4.91 28.58 -0.36
N LEU A 466 -4.28 29.54 -1.03
CA LEU A 466 -4.31 30.95 -0.64
C LEU A 466 -5.73 31.54 -0.69
N ALA A 467 -6.53 31.17 -1.69
CA ALA A 467 -7.92 31.60 -1.81
C ALA A 467 -8.80 31.03 -0.69
N LEU A 468 -8.68 29.73 -0.40
CA LEU A 468 -9.36 29.09 0.73
C LEU A 468 -9.03 29.76 2.06
N ARG A 469 -7.75 30.09 2.27
CA ARG A 469 -7.31 30.80 3.48
C ARG A 469 -7.95 32.18 3.64
N ARG A 470 -8.25 32.87 2.53
CA ARG A 470 -8.97 34.15 2.53
C ARG A 470 -10.49 33.99 2.67
N GLY A 471 -11.00 32.76 2.70
CA GLY A 471 -12.43 32.46 2.66
C GLY A 471 -13.07 32.63 1.27
N ASP A 472 -12.26 32.82 0.23
CA ASP A 472 -12.74 33.01 -1.15
C ASP A 472 -12.89 31.66 -1.86
N THR A 473 -14.03 31.01 -1.62
CA THR A 473 -14.35 29.70 -2.19
C THR A 473 -14.49 29.74 -3.71
N ALA A 474 -14.95 30.85 -4.27
CA ALA A 474 -15.11 31.00 -5.72
C ALA A 474 -13.75 31.04 -6.42
N ALA A 475 -12.80 31.84 -5.92
CA ALA A 475 -11.44 31.85 -6.43
C ALA A 475 -10.72 30.51 -6.22
N ALA A 476 -10.97 29.83 -5.09
CA ALA A 476 -10.41 28.50 -4.84
C ALA A 476 -10.86 27.47 -5.89
N VAL A 477 -12.17 27.42 -6.20
CA VAL A 477 -12.71 26.53 -7.24
C VAL A 477 -12.07 26.81 -8.60
N GLN A 478 -11.94 28.09 -8.98
CA GLN A 478 -11.30 28.48 -10.24
C GLN A 478 -9.83 28.06 -10.29
N ALA A 479 -9.09 28.28 -9.19
CA ALA A 479 -7.68 27.93 -9.09
C ALA A 479 -7.47 26.40 -9.14
N TYR A 480 -8.30 25.60 -8.46
CA TYR A 480 -8.27 24.15 -8.58
C TYR A 480 -8.62 23.66 -10.00
N ALA A 481 -9.61 24.28 -10.64
CA ALA A 481 -9.96 23.97 -12.02
C ALA A 481 -8.79 24.29 -12.97
N GLN A 482 -8.07 25.38 -12.73
CA GLN A 482 -6.87 25.73 -13.48
C GLN A 482 -5.72 24.75 -13.21
N ALA A 483 -5.48 24.36 -11.96
CA ALA A 483 -4.51 23.31 -11.61
C ALA A 483 -4.84 22.00 -12.33
N SER A 484 -6.12 21.68 -12.46
CA SER A 484 -6.61 20.52 -13.21
C SER A 484 -6.43 20.60 -14.73
N LYS A 485 -6.18 21.79 -15.31
CA LYS A 485 -5.92 21.92 -16.76
C LYS A 485 -4.50 21.56 -17.15
N GLY A 486 -3.56 21.49 -16.19
CA GLY A 486 -2.22 20.95 -16.43
C GLY A 486 -2.21 19.44 -16.73
N PHE A 487 -3.34 18.83 -17.14
CA PHE A 487 -3.50 17.40 -17.38
C PHE A 487 -4.05 17.13 -18.80
N PRO A 488 -3.68 16.01 -19.46
CA PRO A 488 -2.92 14.86 -18.95
C PRO A 488 -1.38 14.97 -19.07
N ALA A 489 -0.87 15.86 -19.91
CA ALA A 489 0.56 16.19 -19.91
C ALA A 489 0.81 17.16 -18.77
N ALA A 490 1.10 16.63 -17.57
CA ALA A 490 1.65 17.43 -16.48
C ALA A 490 2.72 18.33 -17.07
N ASP A 491 2.66 19.63 -16.78
CA ASP A 491 3.73 20.60 -17.08
C ASP A 491 5.01 20.31 -16.27
N SER A 492 5.17 19.08 -15.77
CA SER A 492 6.15 18.58 -14.82
C SER A 492 6.13 19.24 -13.44
N SER A 493 5.19 20.17 -13.19
CA SER A 493 5.13 20.87 -11.91
C SER A 493 4.47 20.05 -10.79
N VAL A 494 3.67 19.04 -11.12
CA VAL A 494 2.99 18.16 -10.16
C VAL A 494 3.20 16.69 -10.56
N GLU A 495 3.53 15.86 -9.58
CA GLU A 495 3.69 14.42 -9.78
C GLU A 495 2.34 13.71 -9.92
N PRO A 496 2.29 12.51 -10.55
CA PRO A 496 1.04 11.76 -10.74
C PRO A 496 0.19 11.57 -9.48
N ALA A 497 0.81 11.40 -8.31
CA ALA A 497 0.11 11.32 -7.04
C ALA A 497 -0.57 12.65 -6.68
N GLY A 498 0.14 13.78 -6.78
CA GLY A 498 -0.41 15.13 -6.53
C GLY A 498 -1.58 15.49 -7.44
N VAL A 499 -1.61 14.99 -8.68
CA VAL A 499 -2.76 15.14 -9.60
C VAL A 499 -4.04 14.57 -9.00
N ARG A 500 -3.92 13.38 -8.43
CA ARG A 500 -5.04 12.68 -7.80
C ARG A 500 -5.46 13.47 -6.54
N LEU A 501 -4.50 14.02 -5.79
CA LEU A 501 -4.80 14.85 -4.62
C LEU A 501 -5.51 16.16 -4.97
N ILE A 502 -5.13 16.85 -6.05
CA ILE A 502 -5.88 18.02 -6.54
C ILE A 502 -7.36 17.67 -6.78
N LYS A 503 -7.63 16.51 -7.38
CA LYS A 503 -9.01 16.03 -7.60
C LYS A 503 -9.71 15.67 -6.29
N GLY A 504 -9.00 15.04 -5.37
CA GLY A 504 -9.50 14.75 -4.03
C GLY A 504 -9.88 16.01 -3.25
N GLU A 505 -9.02 17.02 -3.22
CA GLU A 505 -9.30 18.31 -2.58
C GLU A 505 -10.45 19.07 -3.24
N GLN A 506 -10.55 19.02 -4.57
CA GLN A 506 -11.73 19.50 -5.30
C GLN A 506 -13.00 18.82 -4.79
N ALA A 507 -12.96 17.50 -4.58
CA ALA A 507 -14.09 16.76 -4.03
C ALA A 507 -14.43 17.22 -2.61
N VAL A 508 -13.44 17.40 -1.73
CA VAL A 508 -13.66 17.89 -0.35
C VAL A 508 -14.34 19.26 -0.35
N LEU A 509 -13.86 20.19 -1.17
CA LEU A 509 -14.45 21.53 -1.27
C LEU A 509 -15.88 21.47 -1.84
N THR A 510 -16.11 20.65 -2.87
CA THR A 510 -17.41 20.46 -3.51
C THR A 510 -18.42 19.82 -2.55
N LEU A 511 -17.97 18.83 -1.76
CA LEU A 511 -18.74 18.18 -0.72
C LEU A 511 -19.16 19.19 0.37
N SER A 512 -18.24 20.05 0.82
CA SER A 512 -18.51 21.09 1.82
C SER A 512 -19.55 22.12 1.37
N ARG A 513 -19.85 22.17 0.07
CA ARG A 513 -20.87 23.04 -0.54
C ARG A 513 -22.21 22.34 -0.77
N GLY A 514 -22.37 21.10 -0.30
CA GLY A 514 -23.58 20.30 -0.44
C GLY A 514 -23.76 19.67 -1.83
N GLN A 515 -22.72 19.67 -2.66
CA GLN A 515 -22.78 19.16 -4.04
C GLN A 515 -22.30 17.70 -4.11
N TYR A 516 -23.03 16.78 -3.46
CA TYR A 516 -22.51 15.44 -3.17
C TYR A 516 -22.24 14.56 -4.40
N VAL A 517 -23.12 14.58 -5.41
CA VAL A 517 -22.95 13.77 -6.63
C VAL A 517 -21.73 14.24 -7.44
N GLU A 518 -21.50 15.56 -7.48
CA GLU A 518 -20.33 16.13 -8.15
C GLU A 518 -19.04 15.78 -7.38
N ALA A 519 -19.07 15.83 -6.04
CA ALA A 519 -17.96 15.40 -5.20
C ALA A 519 -17.60 13.92 -5.41
N LEU A 520 -18.60 13.03 -5.49
CA LEU A 520 -18.40 11.62 -5.84
C LEU A 520 -17.70 11.48 -7.21
N GLY A 521 -18.10 12.29 -8.19
CA GLY A 521 -17.49 12.31 -9.53
C GLY A 521 -16.00 12.59 -9.51
N TYR A 522 -15.56 13.57 -8.71
CA TYR A 522 -14.13 13.89 -8.60
C TYR A 522 -13.31 12.77 -7.94
N LEU A 523 -13.82 12.14 -6.88
CA LEU A 523 -13.13 11.01 -6.24
C LEU A 523 -13.12 9.77 -7.14
N PHE A 524 -14.21 9.51 -7.86
CA PHE A 524 -14.28 8.43 -8.84
C PHE A 524 -13.24 8.62 -9.95
N ASP A 525 -13.10 9.83 -10.50
CA ASP A 525 -12.10 10.13 -11.53
C ASP A 525 -10.67 9.97 -11.00
N ALA A 526 -10.43 10.31 -9.73
CA ALA A 526 -9.14 10.15 -9.09
C ALA A 526 -8.82 8.66 -8.80
N ALA A 527 -9.79 7.89 -8.33
CA ALA A 527 -9.67 6.45 -8.05
C ALA A 527 -9.51 5.62 -9.34
N SER A 528 -10.17 6.02 -10.43
CA SER A 528 -10.14 5.30 -11.72
C SER A 528 -8.81 5.46 -12.48
N ARG A 529 -7.94 6.39 -12.09
CA ARG A 529 -6.63 6.65 -12.73
C ARG A 529 -5.48 5.81 -12.14
N ARG A 530 -5.76 4.69 -11.47
CA ARG A 530 -4.74 3.80 -10.93
C ARG A 530 -3.90 3.27 -12.11
N ASN A 531 -2.61 3.64 -12.15
CA ASN A 531 -1.63 3.11 -13.10
C ASN A 531 -0.91 1.93 -12.43
N ASP A 532 -0.74 0.82 -13.15
CA ASP A 532 -0.03 -0.41 -12.70
C ASP A 532 1.51 -0.24 -12.62
N VAL A 533 2.04 0.93 -12.23
CA VAL A 533 3.48 1.22 -12.38
C VAL A 533 4.17 1.63 -11.07
N SER A 534 5.12 0.75 -10.70
CA SER A 534 6.32 0.93 -9.86
C SER A 534 6.22 0.48 -8.41
N ALA A 535 7.01 -0.56 -8.12
CA ALA A 535 7.30 -1.16 -6.81
C ALA A 535 8.45 -0.45 -6.06
N ASN A 536 8.79 0.79 -6.41
CA ASN A 536 9.83 1.55 -5.69
C ASN A 536 9.20 2.61 -4.79
N GLU A 537 9.54 2.46 -3.51
CA GLU A 537 9.11 3.05 -2.25
C GLU A 537 8.80 4.56 -2.15
N ASP A 538 8.21 4.89 -0.99
CA ASP A 538 7.88 6.19 -0.39
C ASP A 538 6.57 6.86 -0.81
N SER A 539 5.76 6.18 -1.62
CA SER A 539 4.41 6.62 -1.89
C SER A 539 3.41 5.53 -1.53
N VAL A 540 2.66 5.78 -0.47
CA VAL A 540 1.20 5.92 -0.39
C VAL A 540 0.37 5.78 -1.71
N THR A 541 0.95 5.57 -2.89
CA THR A 541 0.32 5.57 -4.22
C THR A 541 -0.53 4.35 -4.55
N GLU A 542 -0.48 3.28 -3.75
CA GLU A 542 -1.49 2.21 -3.80
C GLU A 542 -2.88 2.74 -3.39
N ILE A 543 -2.93 3.90 -2.76
CA ILE A 543 -4.13 4.48 -2.17
C ILE A 543 -4.91 5.25 -3.23
N ALA A 544 -5.93 4.58 -3.73
CA ALA A 544 -7.04 5.22 -4.41
C ALA A 544 -7.96 5.83 -3.34
N TYR A 545 -8.54 7.00 -3.60
CA TYR A 545 -9.63 7.60 -2.79
C TYR A 545 -10.92 6.78 -2.79
N GLY A 546 -10.82 5.45 -2.94
CA GLY A 546 -11.91 4.50 -2.90
C GLY A 546 -12.64 4.55 -1.57
N SER A 547 -11.92 4.70 -0.45
CA SER A 547 -12.55 4.84 0.87
C SER A 547 -13.35 6.14 1.01
N ASP A 548 -12.82 7.30 0.57
CA ASP A 548 -13.58 8.55 0.59
C ASP A 548 -14.78 8.51 -0.40
N MET A 549 -14.59 7.86 -1.55
CA MET A 549 -15.64 7.62 -2.54
C MET A 549 -16.76 6.75 -1.97
N ALA A 550 -16.42 5.65 -1.28
CA ALA A 550 -17.34 4.75 -0.62
C ALA A 550 -18.13 5.46 0.48
N TYR A 551 -17.48 6.30 1.29
CA TYR A 551 -18.17 7.12 2.29
C TYR A 551 -19.26 7.99 1.65
N ILE A 552 -18.94 8.71 0.58
CA ILE A 552 -19.93 9.56 -0.11
C ILE A 552 -21.06 8.70 -0.69
N ALA A 553 -20.72 7.62 -1.39
CA ALA A 553 -21.68 6.72 -2.04
C ALA A 553 -22.63 6.05 -1.03
N GLU A 554 -22.12 5.56 0.09
CA GLU A 554 -22.87 4.76 1.05
C GLU A 554 -23.54 5.61 2.14
N ARG A 555 -22.83 6.62 2.65
CA ARG A 555 -23.26 7.38 3.83
C ARG A 555 -23.95 8.70 3.52
N VAL A 556 -23.67 9.33 2.36
CA VAL A 556 -24.15 10.69 2.05
C VAL A 556 -25.20 10.70 0.93
N LEU A 557 -24.96 10.04 -0.19
CA LEU A 557 -25.95 9.96 -1.27
C LEU A 557 -27.17 9.15 -0.81
N THR A 558 -28.33 9.45 -1.38
CA THR A 558 -29.47 8.53 -1.38
C THR A 558 -29.22 7.38 -2.34
N THR A 559 -29.94 6.28 -2.19
CA THR A 559 -29.80 5.11 -3.06
C THR A 559 -30.11 5.46 -4.52
N ASP A 560 -31.11 6.31 -4.77
CA ASP A 560 -31.47 6.73 -6.13
C ASP A 560 -30.46 7.70 -6.75
N GLU A 561 -29.87 8.62 -5.96
CA GLU A 561 -28.77 9.47 -6.44
C GLU A 561 -27.54 8.62 -6.84
N LEU A 562 -27.19 7.62 -6.01
CA LEU A 562 -26.09 6.69 -6.33
C LEU A 562 -26.41 5.86 -7.56
N LYS A 563 -27.63 5.33 -7.68
CA LYS A 563 -28.10 4.59 -8.86
C LYS A 563 -27.96 5.43 -10.13
N HIS A 564 -28.45 6.67 -10.10
CA HIS A 564 -28.34 7.56 -11.25
C HIS A 564 -26.89 7.83 -11.66
N PHE A 565 -25.99 8.04 -10.68
CA PHE A 565 -24.57 8.20 -10.95
C PHE A 565 -23.96 6.95 -11.60
N VAL A 566 -24.21 5.77 -11.03
CA VAL A 566 -23.69 4.49 -11.53
C VAL A 566 -24.20 4.21 -12.94
N ASP A 567 -25.50 4.37 -13.19
CA ASP A 567 -26.10 4.13 -14.51
C ASP A 567 -25.53 5.06 -15.59
N THR A 568 -25.13 6.28 -15.21
CA THR A 568 -24.61 7.29 -16.14
C THR A 568 -23.10 7.15 -16.38
N ARG A 569 -22.31 6.88 -15.32
CA ARG A 569 -20.83 6.92 -15.38
C ARG A 569 -20.19 5.54 -15.48
N VAL A 570 -20.87 4.51 -15.00
CA VAL A 570 -20.37 3.13 -14.95
C VAL A 570 -21.46 2.18 -15.48
N PRO A 571 -21.90 2.34 -16.74
CA PRO A 571 -23.07 1.63 -17.26
C PRO A 571 -22.87 0.12 -17.37
N THR A 572 -21.63 -0.34 -17.45
CA THR A 572 -21.27 -1.77 -17.56
C THR A 572 -20.13 -2.12 -16.61
N TRP A 573 -20.05 -3.40 -16.24
CA TRP A 573 -18.89 -3.98 -15.56
C TRP A 573 -17.64 -3.93 -16.45
N SER A 574 -16.47 -3.80 -15.82
CA SER A 574 -15.21 -3.98 -16.53
C SER A 574 -14.97 -5.46 -16.87
N ALA A 575 -14.21 -5.71 -17.94
CA ALA A 575 -13.86 -7.07 -18.34
C ALA A 575 -13.04 -7.77 -17.24
N ALA A 576 -13.48 -8.97 -16.83
CA ALA A 576 -12.76 -9.75 -15.85
C ALA A 576 -11.37 -10.15 -16.39
N PRO A 577 -10.28 -9.95 -15.61
CA PRO A 577 -8.96 -10.41 -16.02
C PRO A 577 -8.89 -11.94 -15.99
N PRO A 578 -8.03 -12.57 -16.81
CA PRO A 578 -7.78 -14.00 -16.69
C PRO A 578 -7.20 -14.30 -15.31
N LEU A 579 -7.60 -15.43 -14.74
CA LEU A 579 -7.07 -15.89 -13.46
C LEU A 579 -5.54 -16.06 -13.54
N PRO A 580 -4.77 -15.50 -12.59
CA PRO A 580 -3.34 -15.73 -12.52
C PRO A 580 -3.04 -17.23 -12.39
N THR A 581 -1.98 -17.70 -13.05
CA THR A 581 -1.50 -19.09 -12.92
C THR A 581 -0.84 -19.35 -11.57
N ASP A 582 -0.37 -18.28 -10.90
CA ASP A 582 0.16 -18.33 -9.54
C ASP A 582 -0.97 -18.10 -8.53
N PRO A 583 -1.28 -19.07 -7.64
CA PRO A 583 -2.29 -18.91 -6.59
C PRO A 583 -2.03 -17.73 -5.65
N ASN A 584 -0.77 -17.30 -5.49
CA ASN A 584 -0.39 -16.17 -4.64
C ASN A 584 -0.56 -14.81 -5.33
N ALA A 585 -0.79 -14.79 -6.65
CA ALA A 585 -0.98 -13.57 -7.42
C ALA A 585 -2.45 -13.10 -7.45
N TYR A 586 -3.35 -13.71 -6.67
CA TYR A 586 -4.77 -13.34 -6.67
C TYR A 586 -5.03 -11.88 -6.25
N TYR A 587 -4.20 -11.31 -5.36
CA TYR A 587 -4.28 -9.89 -4.98
C TYR A 587 -4.06 -8.90 -6.16
N ALA A 588 -3.57 -9.39 -7.31
CA ALA A 588 -3.43 -8.60 -8.53
C ALA A 588 -4.76 -8.42 -9.28
N ALA A 589 -5.76 -9.28 -9.06
CA ALA A 589 -7.06 -9.21 -9.72
C ALA A 589 -8.06 -8.37 -8.93
N ARG A 590 -7.75 -7.09 -8.66
CA ARG A 590 -8.63 -6.19 -7.91
C ARG A 590 -9.77 -5.63 -8.80
N PRO A 591 -10.99 -5.45 -8.27
CA PRO A 591 -12.05 -4.72 -8.96
C PRO A 591 -11.63 -3.29 -9.31
N SER A 592 -12.14 -2.76 -10.42
CA SER A 592 -11.96 -1.33 -10.73
C SER A 592 -12.82 -0.46 -9.79
N ALA A 593 -12.52 0.84 -9.68
CA ALA A 593 -13.34 1.76 -8.89
C ALA A 593 -14.82 1.76 -9.34
N GLY A 594 -15.08 1.57 -10.63
CA GLY A 594 -16.44 1.44 -11.16
C GLY A 594 -17.14 0.14 -10.70
N ASP A 595 -16.43 -0.97 -10.74
CA ASP A 595 -16.95 -2.27 -10.29
C ASP A 595 -17.27 -2.23 -8.78
N SER A 596 -16.41 -1.61 -7.98
CA SER A 596 -16.66 -1.38 -6.54
C SER A 596 -17.93 -0.57 -6.30
N LEU A 597 -18.17 0.51 -7.05
CA LEU A 597 -19.41 1.30 -6.91
C LEU A 597 -20.66 0.53 -7.30
N ARG A 598 -20.60 -0.29 -8.36
CA ARG A 598 -21.73 -1.15 -8.75
C ARG A 598 -22.06 -2.14 -7.63
N TYR A 599 -21.03 -2.80 -7.09
CA TYR A 599 -21.22 -3.79 -6.05
C TYR A 599 -21.72 -3.18 -4.72
N LEU A 600 -21.19 -2.02 -4.33
CA LEU A 600 -21.66 -1.26 -3.18
C LEU A 600 -23.15 -0.88 -3.34
N LEU A 601 -23.55 -0.39 -4.51
CA LEU A 601 -24.95 -0.09 -4.82
C LEU A 601 -25.85 -1.33 -4.70
N ALA A 602 -25.39 -2.49 -5.18
CA ALA A 602 -26.13 -3.74 -5.05
C ALA A 602 -26.40 -4.09 -3.59
N ARG A 603 -25.36 -4.08 -2.73
CA ARG A 603 -25.51 -4.35 -1.29
C ARG A 603 -26.42 -3.34 -0.61
N ARG A 604 -26.38 -2.08 -1.03
CA ARG A 604 -27.28 -1.05 -0.52
C ARG A 604 -28.74 -1.33 -0.88
N PHE A 605 -29.04 -1.73 -2.11
CA PHE A 605 -30.39 -2.15 -2.48
C PHE A 605 -30.89 -3.34 -1.65
N MET A 606 -30.00 -4.29 -1.33
CA MET A 606 -30.34 -5.41 -0.45
C MET A 606 -30.75 -4.94 0.95
N ARG A 607 -30.01 -3.97 1.53
CA ARG A 607 -30.37 -3.34 2.82
C ARG A 607 -31.69 -2.56 2.77
N ASP A 608 -31.96 -1.89 1.65
CA ASP A 608 -33.21 -1.14 1.43
C ASP A 608 -34.42 -2.05 1.14
N GLY A 609 -34.21 -3.37 0.99
CA GLY A 609 -35.25 -4.34 0.63
C GLY A 609 -35.68 -4.30 -0.84
N ARG A 610 -34.94 -3.57 -1.69
CA ARG A 610 -35.19 -3.40 -3.14
C ARG A 610 -34.44 -4.46 -3.95
N ILE A 611 -34.68 -5.74 -3.62
CA ILE A 611 -33.84 -6.86 -4.08
C ILE A 611 -33.84 -7.02 -5.60
N ASP A 612 -35.01 -6.90 -6.25
CA ASP A 612 -35.10 -7.01 -7.71
C ASP A 612 -34.25 -5.95 -8.44
N GLU A 613 -34.16 -4.75 -7.85
CA GLU A 613 -33.32 -3.67 -8.38
C GLU A 613 -31.83 -3.90 -8.13
N ALA A 614 -31.46 -4.73 -7.14
CA ALA A 614 -30.07 -5.05 -6.83
C ALA A 614 -29.42 -5.99 -7.87
N LEU A 615 -30.18 -6.93 -8.42
CA LEU A 615 -29.66 -8.03 -9.25
C LEU A 615 -28.78 -7.59 -10.43
N PRO A 616 -29.09 -6.52 -11.20
CA PRO A 616 -28.25 -6.05 -12.31
C PRO A 616 -26.91 -5.42 -11.87
N TYR A 617 -26.79 -5.09 -10.58
CA TYR A 617 -25.61 -4.47 -9.99
C TYR A 617 -24.74 -5.45 -9.21
N PHE A 618 -25.12 -6.73 -9.09
CA PHE A 618 -24.20 -7.79 -8.69
C PHE A 618 -23.32 -8.23 -9.87
N PRO A 619 -22.05 -8.63 -9.60
CA PRO A 619 -21.14 -9.11 -10.63
C PRO A 619 -21.69 -10.37 -11.32
N ALA A 620 -21.08 -10.75 -12.44
CA ALA A 620 -21.38 -12.05 -13.02
C ALA A 620 -20.96 -13.17 -12.05
N ASP A 621 -21.75 -14.24 -11.96
CA ASP A 621 -21.54 -15.33 -11.00
C ASP A 621 -20.26 -16.14 -11.26
N ASP A 622 -19.66 -15.98 -12.44
CA ASP A 622 -18.39 -16.58 -12.86
C ASP A 622 -17.22 -15.59 -12.85
N ASP A 623 -17.41 -14.36 -12.34
CA ASP A 623 -16.34 -13.38 -12.23
C ASP A 623 -15.34 -13.81 -11.15
N PRO A 624 -14.07 -14.10 -11.52
CA PRO A 624 -13.08 -14.65 -10.59
C PRO A 624 -12.66 -13.69 -9.48
N ARG A 625 -12.92 -12.38 -9.62
CA ARG A 625 -12.59 -11.35 -8.63
C ARG A 625 -13.49 -11.42 -7.39
N TYR A 626 -14.61 -12.12 -7.50
CA TYR A 626 -15.63 -12.25 -6.45
C TYR A 626 -15.68 -13.71 -5.97
N SER A 627 -14.55 -14.19 -5.46
CA SER A 627 -14.39 -15.51 -4.88
C SER A 627 -13.96 -15.41 -3.42
N ALA A 628 -14.32 -16.41 -2.61
CA ALA A 628 -13.76 -16.58 -1.27
C ALA A 628 -12.46 -17.39 -1.34
N TYR A 629 -11.51 -17.07 -0.47
CA TYR A 629 -10.20 -17.72 -0.40
C TYR A 629 -9.98 -18.27 1.00
N ASP A 630 -9.72 -19.57 1.09
CA ASP A 630 -9.41 -20.25 2.35
C ASP A 630 -7.98 -20.78 2.33
N TRP A 631 -7.27 -20.66 3.44
CA TRP A 631 -6.01 -21.37 3.63
C TRP A 631 -6.27 -22.79 4.17
N LYS A 632 -6.03 -23.83 3.35
CA LYS A 632 -6.23 -25.23 3.73
C LYS A 632 -5.00 -26.05 3.36
N ASN A 633 -4.43 -26.78 4.33
CA ASN A 633 -3.30 -27.69 4.13
C ASN A 633 -2.06 -27.05 3.45
N GLY A 634 -1.78 -25.78 3.74
CA GLY A 634 -0.64 -25.06 3.14
C GLY A 634 -0.89 -24.54 1.72
N GLN A 635 -2.13 -24.56 1.25
CA GLN A 635 -2.54 -24.05 -0.05
C GLN A 635 -3.75 -23.12 0.07
N THR A 636 -3.78 -22.10 -0.78
CA THR A 636 -4.96 -21.23 -0.94
C THR A 636 -6.00 -21.94 -1.81
N VAL A 637 -7.19 -22.15 -1.28
CA VAL A 637 -8.34 -22.76 -1.96
C VAL A 637 -9.33 -21.66 -2.33
N ARG A 638 -9.61 -21.51 -3.63
CA ARG A 638 -10.61 -20.58 -4.14
C ARG A 638 -11.99 -21.24 -4.20
N THR A 639 -13.01 -20.53 -3.71
CA THR A 639 -14.43 -20.88 -3.87
C THR A 639 -15.13 -19.75 -4.63
N GLN A 640 -15.70 -20.06 -5.80
CA GLN A 640 -16.48 -19.08 -6.57
C GLN A 640 -17.77 -18.73 -5.83
N LEU A 641 -18.06 -17.43 -5.68
CA LEU A 641 -19.32 -16.97 -5.09
C LEU A 641 -20.28 -16.59 -6.22
N HIS A 642 -21.44 -17.26 -6.27
CA HIS A 642 -22.50 -16.96 -7.23
C HIS A 642 -23.39 -15.83 -6.65
N LEU A 643 -22.81 -14.63 -6.52
CA LEU A 643 -23.39 -13.52 -5.75
C LEU A 643 -24.77 -13.07 -6.25
N ARG A 644 -25.02 -13.07 -7.56
CA ARG A 644 -26.32 -12.68 -8.12
C ARG A 644 -27.38 -13.74 -7.82
N GLU A 645 -27.02 -15.02 -7.94
CA GLU A 645 -27.90 -16.13 -7.57
C GLU A 645 -28.22 -16.11 -6.06
N LEU A 646 -27.21 -15.91 -5.22
CA LEU A 646 -27.39 -15.77 -3.76
C LEU A 646 -28.32 -14.61 -3.39
N ALA A 647 -28.20 -13.46 -4.07
CA ALA A 647 -29.09 -12.31 -3.85
C ALA A 647 -30.54 -12.60 -4.28
N HIS A 648 -30.72 -13.26 -5.42
CA HIS A 648 -32.02 -13.72 -5.89
C HIS A 648 -32.67 -14.69 -4.90
N ASP A 649 -31.91 -15.68 -4.43
CA ASP A 649 -32.40 -16.69 -3.49
C ASP A 649 -32.76 -16.09 -2.12
N TYR A 650 -31.99 -15.09 -1.67
CA TYR A 650 -32.33 -14.33 -0.48
C TYR A 650 -33.66 -13.59 -0.64
N GLY A 651 -33.88 -12.95 -1.79
CA GLY A 651 -35.16 -12.33 -2.15
C GLY A 651 -36.33 -13.31 -2.17
N ALA A 652 -36.16 -14.45 -2.84
CA ALA A 652 -37.17 -15.50 -2.92
C ALA A 652 -37.50 -16.08 -1.52
N ALA A 653 -36.50 -16.23 -0.65
CA ALA A 653 -36.69 -16.67 0.72
C ALA A 653 -37.50 -15.66 1.55
N LEU A 654 -37.22 -14.35 1.40
CA LEU A 654 -37.98 -13.28 2.04
C LEU A 654 -39.42 -13.21 1.53
N ASP A 655 -39.64 -13.32 0.22
CA ASP A 655 -40.99 -13.38 -0.36
C ASP A 655 -41.78 -14.56 0.21
N GLN A 656 -41.19 -15.76 0.22
CA GLN A 656 -41.80 -16.93 0.84
C GLN A 656 -42.11 -16.70 2.33
N ALA A 657 -41.21 -16.06 3.06
CA ALA A 657 -41.37 -15.79 4.48
C ALA A 657 -42.56 -14.85 4.78
N GLN A 658 -42.79 -13.89 3.90
CA GLN A 658 -43.82 -12.86 4.04
C GLN A 658 -45.17 -13.32 3.48
N HIS A 659 -45.18 -13.95 2.30
CA HIS A 659 -46.39 -14.17 1.51
C HIS A 659 -46.88 -15.62 1.46
N ALA A 660 -46.12 -16.61 1.96
CA ALA A 660 -46.58 -17.99 1.92
C ALA A 660 -47.86 -18.21 2.76
N TRP A 661 -48.80 -18.98 2.19
CA TRP A 661 -50.11 -19.24 2.81
C TRP A 661 -50.02 -19.98 4.16
N THR A 662 -49.11 -20.95 4.29
CA THR A 662 -48.98 -21.75 5.50
C THR A 662 -47.90 -21.19 6.42
N ARG A 663 -48.15 -21.21 7.73
CA ARG A 663 -47.18 -20.77 8.75
C ARG A 663 -45.85 -21.53 8.63
N THR A 664 -45.89 -22.84 8.37
CA THR A 664 -44.66 -23.64 8.22
C THR A 664 -43.86 -23.28 6.96
N ASN A 665 -44.50 -22.91 5.85
CA ASN A 665 -43.76 -22.41 4.69
C ASN A 665 -43.18 -21.02 4.95
N ARG A 666 -43.88 -20.16 5.69
CA ARG A 666 -43.32 -18.90 6.17
C ARG A 666 -42.10 -19.12 7.07
N ALA A 667 -42.18 -20.10 7.97
CA ALA A 667 -41.04 -20.50 8.81
C ALA A 667 -39.84 -20.97 7.99
N ARG A 668 -40.09 -21.77 6.94
CA ARG A 668 -39.05 -22.21 6.00
C ARG A 668 -38.41 -21.01 5.29
N GLY A 669 -39.21 -20.06 4.79
CA GLY A 669 -38.70 -18.84 4.16
C GLY A 669 -37.84 -18.01 5.11
N TRP A 670 -38.32 -17.76 6.34
CA TRP A 670 -37.54 -17.03 7.36
C TRP A 670 -36.23 -17.74 7.70
N PHE A 671 -36.25 -19.07 7.83
CA PHE A 671 -35.04 -19.85 8.11
C PHE A 671 -34.06 -19.82 6.94
N ALA A 672 -34.54 -19.95 5.69
CA ALA A 672 -33.70 -19.86 4.49
C ALA A 672 -33.05 -18.47 4.38
N ALA A 673 -33.81 -17.39 4.57
CA ALA A 673 -33.30 -16.03 4.58
C ALA A 673 -32.29 -15.81 5.73
N ALA A 674 -32.54 -16.40 6.91
CA ALA A 674 -31.61 -16.33 8.03
C ALA A 674 -30.28 -17.00 7.72
N THR A 675 -30.30 -18.19 7.10
CA THR A 675 -29.10 -18.93 6.71
C THR A 675 -28.27 -18.16 5.68
N LEU A 676 -28.92 -17.62 4.64
CA LEU A 676 -28.25 -16.82 3.62
C LEU A 676 -27.64 -15.55 4.21
N ALA A 677 -28.37 -14.81 5.05
CA ALA A 677 -27.84 -13.64 5.74
C ALA A 677 -26.67 -13.99 6.67
N LYS A 678 -26.71 -15.12 7.38
CA LYS A 678 -25.62 -15.51 8.29
C LYS A 678 -24.33 -15.91 7.56
N GLN A 679 -24.46 -16.56 6.39
CA GLN A 679 -23.33 -17.10 5.64
C GLN A 679 -22.74 -16.08 4.66
N PHE A 680 -23.59 -15.33 3.97
CA PHE A 680 -23.20 -14.43 2.88
C PHE A 680 -23.63 -12.98 3.12
N GLY A 681 -23.96 -12.62 4.37
CA GLY A 681 -24.45 -11.28 4.67
C GLY A 681 -23.43 -10.17 4.42
N MET A 682 -22.13 -10.47 4.51
CA MET A 682 -21.08 -9.51 4.17
C MET A 682 -21.16 -9.13 2.69
N GLU A 683 -21.27 -10.13 1.82
CA GLU A 683 -21.29 -10.00 0.38
C GLU A 683 -22.65 -9.49 -0.14
N LEU A 684 -23.74 -9.87 0.52
CA LEU A 684 -25.08 -9.49 0.10
C LEU A 684 -25.49 -8.11 0.62
N MET A 685 -25.10 -7.73 1.83
CA MET A 685 -25.64 -6.51 2.46
C MET A 685 -24.65 -5.79 3.38
N GLY A 686 -23.38 -6.20 3.44
CA GLY A 686 -22.35 -5.55 4.26
C GLY A 686 -22.13 -4.10 3.87
N TYR A 687 -21.94 -3.25 4.88
CA TYR A 687 -21.45 -1.89 4.68
C TYR A 687 -20.01 -1.93 4.17
N GLU A 688 -19.68 -1.10 3.17
CA GLU A 688 -18.33 -1.03 2.61
C GLU A 688 -17.31 -0.69 3.69
N GLN A 689 -17.67 0.23 4.59
CA GLN A 689 -16.87 0.65 5.75
C GLN A 689 -17.59 0.25 7.06
N GLY A 690 -17.40 1.01 8.13
CA GLY A 690 -18.09 0.77 9.40
C GLY A 690 -19.62 0.63 9.22
N PRO A 691 -20.25 -0.35 9.90
CA PRO A 691 -19.67 -1.19 10.95
C PRO A 691 -19.07 -2.51 10.46
N ASP A 692 -19.21 -2.89 9.19
CA ASP A 692 -18.84 -4.25 8.73
C ASP A 692 -17.44 -4.32 8.10
N TYR A 693 -16.98 -3.22 7.50
CA TYR A 693 -15.68 -3.10 6.83
C TYR A 693 -15.47 -4.13 5.70
N HIS A 694 -16.46 -4.23 4.81
CA HIS A 694 -16.42 -5.15 3.66
C HIS A 694 -15.18 -4.92 2.76
N ASP A 695 -14.70 -3.69 2.62
CA ASP A 695 -13.55 -3.37 1.78
C ASP A 695 -12.21 -4.00 2.22
N ILE A 696 -12.16 -4.47 3.46
CA ILE A 696 -11.05 -5.21 4.08
C ILE A 696 -11.53 -6.55 4.66
N ASP A 697 -12.55 -7.14 4.04
CA ASP A 697 -13.15 -8.45 4.37
C ASP A 697 -13.69 -8.57 5.82
N GLY A 698 -13.83 -7.45 6.50
CA GLY A 698 -14.15 -7.39 7.92
C GLY A 698 -13.03 -7.88 8.84
N ASP A 699 -11.78 -7.97 8.37
CA ASP A 699 -10.64 -8.45 9.17
C ASP A 699 -10.24 -7.47 10.28
N PHE A 700 -10.50 -6.19 10.10
CA PHE A 700 -10.19 -5.12 11.05
C PHE A 700 -11.45 -4.43 11.57
N GLU A 701 -11.33 -3.81 12.75
CA GLU A 701 -12.43 -3.08 13.41
C GLU A 701 -12.42 -1.57 13.06
N GLY A 702 -11.57 -1.17 12.12
CA GLY A 702 -11.34 0.22 11.72
C GLY A 702 -10.30 0.35 10.62
N GLY A 703 -9.93 1.60 10.32
CA GLY A 703 -8.88 1.96 9.37
C GLY A 703 -9.36 2.27 7.95
N SER A 704 -10.59 1.91 7.59
CA SER A 704 -11.24 2.42 6.38
C SER A 704 -12.46 3.28 6.70
N GLY A 705 -12.54 4.43 6.01
CA GLY A 705 -13.50 5.49 6.31
C GLY A 705 -13.23 6.15 7.66
N ARG A 706 -14.19 6.97 8.11
CA ARG A 706 -14.17 7.69 9.39
C ARG A 706 -14.17 6.75 10.60
N SER A 707 -13.08 6.02 10.81
CA SER A 707 -13.00 4.90 11.77
C SER A 707 -12.79 5.32 13.23
N GLY A 708 -12.36 6.56 13.48
CA GLY A 708 -12.02 7.05 14.82
C GLY A 708 -13.19 7.16 15.81
N VAL A 709 -14.44 7.22 15.34
CA VAL A 709 -15.62 7.45 16.20
C VAL A 709 -16.58 6.24 16.21
N ILE A 710 -16.93 5.67 15.04
CA ILE A 710 -17.75 4.44 14.98
C ILE A 710 -17.08 3.28 15.72
N GLY A 711 -15.75 3.11 15.60
CA GLY A 711 -15.01 2.06 16.31
C GLY A 711 -15.19 2.12 17.83
N ALA A 712 -15.15 3.33 18.41
CA ALA A 712 -15.37 3.55 19.84
C ALA A 712 -16.84 3.31 20.28
N HIS A 713 -17.81 3.55 19.39
CA HIS A 713 -19.22 3.28 19.65
C HIS A 713 -19.60 1.80 19.49
N VAL A 714 -18.94 1.06 18.59
CA VAL A 714 -19.21 -0.35 18.27
C VAL A 714 -18.40 -1.32 19.16
N ALA A 715 -17.17 -0.96 19.58
CA ALA A 715 -16.34 -1.75 20.52
C ALA A 715 -16.94 -1.87 21.93
N ARG A 716 -18.01 -1.13 22.20
CA ARG A 716 -18.79 -1.16 23.45
C ARG A 716 -19.46 -2.52 23.74
N GLY A 717 -19.42 -3.47 22.79
CA GLY A 717 -20.05 -4.79 22.89
C GLY A 717 -19.14 -5.97 23.29
N SER A 718 -17.80 -5.85 23.22
CA SER A 718 -16.89 -7.00 23.41
C SER A 718 -15.86 -6.86 24.53
N ASP A 719 -15.48 -5.64 24.93
CA ASP A 719 -14.44 -5.44 25.95
C ASP A 719 -14.95 -4.69 27.18
N ALA A 720 -15.11 -5.41 28.30
CA ALA A 720 -15.56 -4.86 29.58
C ALA A 720 -14.55 -3.88 30.23
N ASN A 721 -13.33 -3.73 29.70
CA ASN A 721 -12.23 -3.00 30.33
C ASN A 721 -11.79 -1.71 29.62
N ALA A 722 -12.28 -1.42 28.41
CA ALA A 722 -12.00 -0.14 27.70
C ALA A 722 -13.04 0.96 28.01
N ALA A 723 -13.97 0.68 28.92
CA ALA A 723 -15.21 1.44 29.10
C ALA A 723 -15.17 2.55 30.17
N SER A 724 -14.01 2.90 30.76
CA SER A 724 -14.01 3.82 31.92
C SER A 724 -13.95 5.31 31.59
N ASP A 725 -13.25 5.71 30.52
CA ASP A 725 -12.87 7.13 30.38
C ASP A 725 -13.74 7.89 29.37
N ALA A 726 -14.14 7.25 28.25
CA ALA A 726 -15.07 7.84 27.27
C ALA A 726 -16.55 7.79 27.72
N ALA A 727 -16.91 6.83 28.58
CA ALA A 727 -18.26 6.67 29.12
C ALA A 727 -18.65 7.80 30.09
N ALA A 728 -17.68 8.44 30.75
CA ALA A 728 -17.93 9.52 31.70
C ALA A 728 -18.34 10.84 31.01
N ALA A 729 -17.91 11.06 29.75
CA ALA A 729 -18.22 12.28 28.99
C ALA A 729 -19.57 12.19 28.22
N SER A 730 -19.92 11.00 27.71
CA SER A 730 -21.12 10.78 26.88
C SER A 730 -22.42 10.59 27.68
N ALA A 731 -22.36 10.52 29.01
CA ALA A 731 -23.51 10.24 29.88
C ALA A 731 -24.59 11.34 29.93
N LYS A 732 -24.51 12.41 29.11
CA LYS A 732 -25.45 13.54 29.13
C LYS A 732 -26.37 13.67 27.91
N GLN A 733 -26.21 12.88 26.84
CA GLN A 733 -27.08 12.94 25.66
C GLN A 733 -27.55 11.53 25.23
N PRO A 734 -28.78 11.39 24.67
CA PRO A 734 -29.25 10.12 24.14
C PRO A 734 -28.42 9.69 22.92
N ASP A 735 -27.94 8.45 22.90
CA ASP A 735 -27.11 7.86 21.84
C ASP A 735 -27.95 7.57 20.57
N THR A 736 -28.21 8.62 19.79
CA THR A 736 -29.01 8.58 18.56
C THR A 736 -28.14 8.70 17.31
N PRO A 737 -28.63 8.28 16.12
CA PRO A 737 -27.89 8.51 14.87
C PRO A 737 -27.56 9.99 14.63
N ALA A 738 -28.44 10.90 15.03
CA ALA A 738 -28.24 12.34 14.88
C ALA A 738 -27.11 12.87 15.79
N THR A 739 -27.05 12.45 17.05
CA THR A 739 -25.98 12.86 17.97
C THR A 739 -24.63 12.29 17.55
N ARG A 740 -24.58 11.03 17.10
CA ARG A 740 -23.36 10.45 16.53
C ARG A 740 -22.90 11.18 15.27
N ALA A 741 -23.82 11.57 14.39
CA ALA A 741 -23.48 12.38 13.21
C ALA A 741 -22.90 13.76 13.55
N GLU A 742 -23.34 14.39 14.65
CA GLU A 742 -22.76 15.64 15.12
C GLU A 742 -21.32 15.48 15.61
N ASP A 743 -21.03 14.37 16.30
CA ASP A 743 -19.70 14.03 16.83
C ASP A 743 -18.75 13.58 15.69
N ASP A 744 -19.20 12.66 14.83
CA ASP A 744 -18.43 12.08 13.73
C ASP A 744 -18.07 13.11 12.64
N LEU A 745 -18.94 14.10 12.42
CA LEU A 745 -18.83 15.07 11.33
C LEU A 745 -18.65 16.50 11.88
N ALA A 746 -17.70 16.67 12.79
CA ALA A 746 -17.33 17.98 13.31
C ALA A 746 -16.56 18.83 12.27
N GLY A 747 -16.58 20.15 12.47
CA GLY A 747 -15.77 21.12 11.73
C GLY A 747 -16.50 21.95 10.67
N PRO A 748 -15.83 22.97 10.12
CA PRO A 748 -16.47 24.00 9.28
C PRO A 748 -16.77 23.58 7.83
N PHE A 749 -16.23 22.43 7.39
CA PHE A 749 -16.40 21.92 6.02
C PHE A 749 -17.40 20.76 5.92
N VAL A 750 -18.31 20.65 6.89
CA VAL A 750 -19.40 19.69 6.93
C VAL A 750 -20.71 20.46 6.89
N THR A 751 -21.63 20.06 6.00
CA THR A 751 -22.95 20.70 5.92
C THR A 751 -23.94 20.07 6.89
N ALA A 752 -24.95 20.83 7.31
CA ALA A 752 -26.04 20.27 8.12
C ALA A 752 -26.84 19.18 7.38
N ASP A 753 -26.94 19.25 6.05
CA ASP A 753 -27.63 18.22 5.25
C ASP A 753 -26.81 16.93 5.15
N GLU A 754 -25.49 17.03 5.08
CA GLU A 754 -24.60 15.88 5.14
C GLU A 754 -24.74 15.11 6.47
N LYS A 755 -24.81 15.83 7.60
CA LYS A 755 -25.07 15.23 8.91
C LYS A 755 -26.39 14.47 8.95
N ARG A 756 -27.46 15.05 8.40
CA ARG A 756 -28.76 14.38 8.31
C ARG A 756 -28.68 13.11 7.46
N ARG A 757 -28.03 13.17 6.29
CA ARG A 757 -27.89 12.04 5.37
C ARG A 757 -27.04 10.92 5.98
N TYR A 758 -25.95 11.27 6.66
CA TYR A 758 -25.12 10.33 7.42
C TYR A 758 -25.89 9.65 8.54
N ALA A 759 -26.66 10.40 9.33
CA ALA A 759 -27.52 9.81 10.37
C ALA A 759 -28.59 8.88 9.78
N ALA A 760 -29.17 9.24 8.63
CA ALA A 760 -30.23 8.47 7.98
C ALA A 760 -29.74 7.17 7.33
N SER A 761 -28.48 7.10 6.91
CA SER A 761 -27.89 5.93 6.25
C SER A 761 -27.28 4.92 7.24
N GLU A 762 -27.22 5.25 8.53
CA GLU A 762 -26.68 4.40 9.60
C GLU A 762 -27.26 2.98 9.57
N SER A 763 -26.39 1.99 9.82
CA SER A 763 -26.80 0.60 9.87
C SER A 763 -27.79 0.38 11.01
N GLN A 764 -28.78 -0.48 10.77
CA GLN A 764 -29.78 -0.83 11.77
C GLN A 764 -29.81 -2.36 11.92
N PRO A 765 -29.27 -2.92 13.03
CA PRO A 765 -28.64 -2.23 14.15
C PRO A 765 -27.22 -1.70 13.83
N LEU A 766 -26.72 -0.77 14.65
CA LEU A 766 -25.33 -0.33 14.61
C LEU A 766 -24.43 -1.30 15.39
N THR A 767 -24.12 -2.43 14.77
CA THR A 767 -23.24 -3.47 15.32
C THR A 767 -22.32 -4.01 14.23
N ARG A 768 -21.09 -4.40 14.58
CA ARG A 768 -20.19 -5.07 13.63
C ARG A 768 -20.82 -6.37 13.16
N PHE A 769 -20.72 -6.65 11.86
CA PHE A 769 -21.40 -7.76 11.19
C PHE A 769 -22.92 -7.70 11.40
N HIS A 770 -23.53 -6.53 11.15
CA HIS A 770 -24.94 -6.25 11.45
C HIS A 770 -25.90 -7.28 10.84
N TYR A 771 -25.54 -7.86 9.69
CA TYR A 771 -26.29 -8.92 9.02
C TYR A 771 -26.50 -10.17 9.90
N ARG A 772 -25.64 -10.42 10.91
CA ARG A 772 -25.79 -11.51 11.88
C ARG A 772 -26.97 -11.27 12.84
N GLU A 773 -27.18 -10.01 13.25
CA GLU A 773 -28.34 -9.62 14.05
C GLU A 773 -29.65 -9.72 13.26
N ILE A 774 -29.60 -9.39 11.96
CA ILE A 774 -30.71 -9.59 11.02
C ILE A 774 -31.04 -11.09 10.91
N ALA A 775 -30.04 -11.94 10.69
CA ALA A 775 -30.21 -13.39 10.64
C ALA A 775 -30.83 -13.96 11.92
N ALA A 776 -30.33 -13.54 13.10
CA ALA A 776 -30.91 -13.92 14.38
C ALA A 776 -32.37 -13.43 14.54
N GLY A 777 -32.70 -12.26 14.01
CA GLY A 777 -34.08 -11.76 13.95
C GLY A 777 -34.98 -12.66 13.12
N TYR A 778 -34.48 -13.16 11.99
CA TYR A 778 -35.21 -14.10 11.15
C TYR A 778 -35.37 -15.48 11.79
N ILE A 779 -34.39 -15.96 12.58
CA ILE A 779 -34.53 -17.16 13.40
C ILE A 779 -35.72 -17.04 14.37
N ALA A 780 -35.85 -15.89 15.05
CA ALA A 780 -36.99 -15.66 15.95
C ALA A 780 -38.33 -15.74 15.19
N LYS A 781 -38.43 -15.07 14.03
CA LYS A 781 -39.62 -15.11 13.17
C LYS A 781 -39.93 -16.50 12.63
N ALA A 782 -38.90 -17.29 12.30
CA ALA A 782 -39.07 -18.68 11.88
C ALA A 782 -39.66 -19.53 13.02
N ALA A 783 -39.15 -19.38 14.24
CA ALA A 783 -39.65 -20.07 15.42
C ALA A 783 -41.12 -19.70 15.73
N ASP A 784 -41.50 -18.42 15.60
CA ASP A 784 -42.88 -17.95 15.80
C ASP A 784 -43.90 -18.60 14.86
N ALA A 785 -43.45 -19.02 13.68
CA ALA A 785 -44.28 -19.63 12.66
C ALA A 785 -44.32 -21.17 12.74
N LEU A 786 -43.64 -21.79 13.72
CA LEU A 786 -43.59 -23.24 13.92
C LEU A 786 -44.42 -23.70 15.13
N PRO A 787 -44.97 -24.93 15.11
CA PRO A 787 -45.52 -25.53 16.31
C PRO A 787 -44.42 -25.71 17.36
N THR A 788 -44.59 -25.14 18.55
CA THR A 788 -43.56 -25.09 19.61
C THR A 788 -43.04 -26.47 20.03
N ARG A 789 -43.89 -27.51 19.96
CA ARG A 789 -43.51 -28.89 20.30
C ARG A 789 -42.90 -29.70 19.13
N SER A 790 -42.66 -29.09 17.98
CA SER A 790 -42.08 -29.76 16.81
C SER A 790 -40.54 -29.80 16.87
N GLN A 791 -39.93 -30.79 16.19
CA GLN A 791 -38.47 -30.83 16.04
C GLN A 791 -37.95 -29.58 15.33
N ALA A 792 -38.68 -29.07 14.32
CA ALA A 792 -38.27 -27.89 13.58
C ALA A 792 -38.15 -26.65 14.47
N PHE A 793 -39.05 -26.47 15.44
CA PHE A 793 -38.96 -25.36 16.39
C PHE A 793 -37.68 -25.44 17.23
N ALA A 794 -37.37 -26.62 17.77
CA ALA A 794 -36.14 -26.85 18.54
C ALA A 794 -34.89 -26.68 17.68
N ALA A 795 -34.89 -27.18 16.44
CA ALA A 795 -33.76 -27.07 15.52
C ALA A 795 -33.47 -25.63 15.08
N VAL A 796 -34.51 -24.85 14.77
CA VAL A 796 -34.37 -23.42 14.43
C VAL A 796 -33.77 -22.62 15.59
N LEU A 797 -34.26 -22.82 16.82
CA LEU A 797 -33.71 -22.14 18.00
C LEU A 797 -32.29 -22.64 18.33
N CYS A 798 -31.99 -23.92 18.11
CA CYS A 798 -30.65 -24.47 18.26
C CYS A 798 -29.66 -23.76 17.34
N ARG A 799 -30.00 -23.59 16.06
CA ARG A 799 -29.19 -22.84 15.08
C ARG A 799 -29.01 -21.38 15.51
N GLY A 800 -30.06 -20.74 16.01
CA GLY A 800 -29.96 -19.39 16.58
C GLY A 800 -28.97 -19.30 17.74
N THR A 801 -28.98 -20.26 18.66
CA THR A 801 -28.01 -20.32 19.76
C THR A 801 -26.58 -20.54 19.25
N ASP A 802 -26.39 -21.50 18.34
CA ASP A 802 -25.10 -21.80 17.71
C ASP A 802 -24.49 -20.58 17.00
N TRP A 803 -25.28 -19.84 16.25
CA TRP A 803 -24.75 -18.69 15.51
C TRP A 803 -24.40 -17.51 16.41
N MET A 804 -25.02 -17.37 17.57
CA MET A 804 -24.87 -16.19 18.43
C MET A 804 -23.94 -16.42 19.62
N HIS A 805 -23.65 -17.66 20.04
CA HIS A 805 -22.96 -17.92 21.31
C HIS A 805 -21.60 -17.20 21.47
N ASN A 806 -20.83 -17.02 20.37
CA ASN A 806 -19.55 -16.32 20.40
C ASN A 806 -19.65 -14.80 20.20
N TYR A 807 -20.78 -14.30 19.67
CA TYR A 807 -20.93 -12.90 19.26
C TYR A 807 -21.89 -12.12 20.19
N ASP A 808 -23.05 -12.71 20.52
CA ASP A 808 -24.01 -12.19 21.49
C ASP A 808 -24.51 -13.35 22.39
N PRO A 809 -23.79 -13.61 23.50
CA PRO A 809 -24.16 -14.67 24.44
C PRO A 809 -25.56 -14.47 25.06
N ALA A 810 -26.00 -13.22 25.22
CA ALA A 810 -27.30 -12.92 25.83
C ALA A 810 -28.45 -13.32 24.89
N ARG A 811 -28.33 -12.99 23.60
CA ARG A 811 -29.29 -13.41 22.57
C ARG A 811 -29.27 -14.92 22.33
N ALA A 812 -28.09 -15.53 22.34
CA ALA A 812 -27.94 -16.99 22.29
C ALA A 812 -28.67 -17.69 23.46
N GLN A 813 -28.50 -17.15 24.68
CA GLN A 813 -29.19 -17.64 25.87
C GLN A 813 -30.71 -17.43 25.77
N GLY A 814 -31.17 -16.32 25.17
CA GLY A 814 -32.57 -16.06 24.91
C GLY A 814 -33.23 -17.16 24.06
N PHE A 815 -32.59 -17.58 22.97
CA PHE A 815 -33.07 -18.69 22.15
C PHE A 815 -33.13 -20.01 22.91
N TYR A 816 -32.09 -20.32 23.68
CA TYR A 816 -32.05 -21.54 24.50
C TYR A 816 -33.16 -21.55 25.57
N LYS A 817 -33.32 -20.45 26.31
CA LYS A 817 -34.38 -20.29 27.32
C LYS A 817 -35.77 -20.48 26.72
N ARG A 818 -35.99 -19.91 25.52
CA ARG A 818 -37.26 -20.08 24.80
C ARG A 818 -37.51 -21.54 24.44
N TYR A 819 -36.50 -22.25 23.92
CA TYR A 819 -36.62 -23.69 23.65
C TYR A 819 -36.95 -24.48 24.92
N VAL A 820 -36.25 -24.24 26.03
CA VAL A 820 -36.49 -24.96 27.29
C VAL A 820 -37.90 -24.71 27.84
N THR A 821 -38.44 -23.51 27.63
CA THR A 821 -39.75 -23.12 28.16
C THR A 821 -40.91 -23.60 27.29
N GLU A 822 -40.78 -23.52 25.97
CA GLU A 822 -41.88 -23.76 25.03
C GLU A 822 -41.76 -25.10 24.26
N GLY A 823 -40.54 -25.61 24.14
CA GLY A 823 -40.18 -26.75 23.30
C GLY A 823 -40.53 -28.12 23.87
N ALA A 824 -40.54 -29.13 22.99
CA ALA A 824 -40.51 -30.53 23.42
C ALA A 824 -39.07 -31.02 23.55
N TYR A 825 -38.83 -32.01 24.41
CA TYR A 825 -37.54 -32.71 24.46
C TYR A 825 -37.20 -33.31 23.10
N VAL A 826 -35.96 -33.13 22.67
CA VAL A 826 -35.38 -33.68 21.45
C VAL A 826 -34.04 -34.33 21.76
N ASP A 827 -33.67 -35.35 20.97
CA ASP A 827 -32.49 -36.18 21.24
C ASP A 827 -31.16 -35.40 21.15
N PHE A 828 -31.15 -34.26 20.45
CA PHE A 828 -30.01 -33.35 20.38
C PHE A 828 -30.01 -32.26 21.47
N GLY A 829 -30.92 -32.34 22.45
CA GLY A 829 -31.03 -31.34 23.52
C GLY A 829 -29.78 -31.23 24.40
N GLY A 830 -28.98 -32.30 24.51
CA GLY A 830 -27.71 -32.28 25.25
C GLY A 830 -26.58 -31.51 24.56
N SER A 831 -26.66 -31.34 23.23
CA SER A 831 -25.70 -30.62 22.40
C SER A 831 -26.34 -29.38 21.77
N PHE A 832 -27.32 -28.78 22.45
CA PHE A 832 -28.07 -27.65 21.94
C PHE A 832 -27.17 -26.42 21.79
N GLY A 833 -27.17 -25.82 20.61
CA GLY A 833 -26.30 -24.70 20.28
C GLY A 833 -24.88 -25.09 19.83
N SER A 834 -24.61 -26.38 19.59
CA SER A 834 -23.33 -26.84 19.02
C SER A 834 -23.49 -27.92 17.95
N LEU A 835 -24.40 -28.88 18.15
CA LEU A 835 -24.77 -29.88 17.15
C LEU A 835 -26.26 -29.78 16.84
N CYS A 836 -26.59 -28.88 15.92
CA CYS A 836 -27.97 -28.59 15.54
C CYS A 836 -28.32 -29.28 14.21
N PRO A 837 -29.34 -30.16 14.17
CA PRO A 837 -29.80 -30.76 12.93
C PRO A 837 -30.54 -29.75 12.05
N GLU A 838 -30.75 -30.10 10.78
CA GLU A 838 -31.65 -29.35 9.91
C GLU A 838 -33.11 -29.38 10.43
N PRO A 839 -33.86 -28.26 10.35
CA PRO A 839 -35.26 -28.25 10.76
C PRO A 839 -36.16 -29.08 9.83
N ASP A 840 -36.91 -30.02 10.39
CA ASP A 840 -37.88 -30.83 9.64
C ASP A 840 -39.21 -30.07 9.46
N PHE A 841 -39.21 -29.15 8.50
CA PHE A 841 -40.40 -28.40 8.12
C PHE A 841 -41.51 -29.32 7.61
N LYS A 842 -41.19 -30.47 7.00
CA LYS A 842 -42.20 -31.40 6.47
C LYS A 842 -42.98 -32.03 7.61
N ALA A 843 -42.32 -32.55 8.64
CA ALA A 843 -43.00 -33.05 9.84
C ALA A 843 -43.76 -31.93 10.55
N ALA A 844 -43.22 -30.71 10.59
CA ALA A 844 -43.89 -29.56 11.19
C ALA A 844 -45.24 -29.22 10.51
N THR A 845 -45.36 -29.35 9.18
CA THR A 845 -46.63 -29.07 8.46
C THR A 845 -47.79 -29.97 8.91
N THR A 846 -47.50 -31.23 9.25
CA THR A 846 -48.52 -32.22 9.65
C THR A 846 -48.58 -32.42 11.16
N PHE A 847 -47.79 -31.65 11.94
CA PHE A 847 -47.59 -31.88 13.36
C PHE A 847 -48.88 -31.77 14.18
N THR A 848 -49.70 -30.75 13.94
CA THR A 848 -50.95 -30.55 14.68
C THR A 848 -51.95 -31.68 14.40
N TYR A 849 -52.06 -32.10 13.14
CA TYR A 849 -52.92 -33.21 12.73
C TYR A 849 -52.44 -34.54 13.31
N THR A 850 -51.14 -34.82 13.24
CA THR A 850 -50.56 -36.07 13.76
C THR A 850 -50.62 -36.14 15.28
N GLN A 851 -50.46 -35.03 16.00
CA GLN A 851 -50.65 -34.99 17.45
C GLN A 851 -52.12 -35.15 17.83
N ALA A 852 -53.05 -34.44 17.17
CA ALA A 852 -54.48 -34.63 17.39
C ALA A 852 -54.92 -36.08 17.15
N TRP A 853 -54.39 -36.71 16.09
CA TRP A 853 -54.63 -38.13 15.81
C TRP A 853 -54.04 -39.05 16.90
N ARG A 854 -52.81 -38.80 17.36
CA ARG A 854 -52.18 -39.56 18.46
C ARG A 854 -52.88 -39.35 19.80
N ASP A 855 -53.38 -38.16 20.08
CA ASP A 855 -54.19 -37.86 21.26
C ASP A 855 -55.52 -38.59 21.18
N MET A 856 -56.20 -38.56 20.02
CA MET A 856 -57.41 -39.35 19.76
C MET A 856 -57.15 -40.84 19.94
N GLN A 857 -56.07 -41.39 19.39
CA GLN A 857 -55.72 -42.80 19.58
C GLN A 857 -55.45 -43.14 21.06
N ARG A 858 -54.75 -42.27 21.80
CA ARG A 858 -54.51 -42.44 23.24
C ARG A 858 -55.79 -42.33 24.06
N ASP A 859 -56.70 -41.42 23.71
CA ASP A 859 -57.98 -41.22 24.37
C ASP A 859 -58.93 -42.41 24.15
N VAL A 860 -59.04 -42.87 22.90
CA VAL A 860 -59.72 -44.12 22.54
C VAL A 860 -59.12 -45.31 23.30
N GLY A 861 -57.79 -45.35 23.43
CA GLY A 861 -57.07 -46.38 24.19
C GLY A 861 -57.33 -46.36 25.70
N ARG A 862 -57.53 -45.18 26.31
CA ARG A 862 -57.85 -45.02 27.75
C ARG A 862 -59.34 -45.20 28.04
N HIS A 863 -60.22 -44.84 27.11
CA HIS A 863 -61.67 -44.89 27.27
C HIS A 863 -62.33 -45.95 26.38
N LYS A 864 -61.74 -47.15 26.30
CA LYS A 864 -62.18 -48.26 25.43
C LYS A 864 -63.69 -48.54 25.48
N LYS A 865 -64.31 -48.47 26.66
CA LYS A 865 -65.76 -48.67 26.84
C LYS A 865 -66.61 -47.55 26.21
N ARG A 866 -66.19 -46.29 26.32
CA ARG A 866 -66.88 -45.14 25.71
C ARG A 866 -66.68 -45.11 24.20
N ALA A 867 -65.46 -45.39 23.73
CA ALA A 867 -65.15 -45.50 22.31
C ALA A 867 -65.93 -46.65 21.64
N ALA A 868 -66.07 -47.81 22.31
CA ALA A 868 -66.91 -48.91 21.83
C ALA A 868 -68.40 -48.51 21.78
N LEU A 869 -68.90 -47.77 22.77
CA LEU A 869 -70.29 -47.30 22.80
C LEU A 869 -70.58 -46.30 21.67
N ILE A 870 -69.68 -45.34 21.43
CA ILE A 870 -69.76 -44.40 20.31
C ILE A 870 -69.67 -45.16 18.97
N GLY A 871 -68.75 -46.13 18.86
CA GLY A 871 -68.64 -46.99 17.68
C GLY A 871 -69.91 -47.77 17.38
N VAL A 872 -70.56 -48.34 18.41
CA VAL A 872 -71.86 -49.02 18.28
C VAL A 872 -72.98 -48.06 17.88
N LEU A 873 -73.01 -46.84 18.43
CA LEU A 873 -74.00 -45.82 18.07
C LEU A 873 -73.83 -45.34 16.63
N VAL A 874 -72.59 -45.16 16.16
CA VAL A 874 -72.29 -44.81 14.76
C VAL A 874 -72.68 -45.95 13.82
N LEU A 875 -72.34 -47.20 14.15
CA LEU A 875 -72.75 -48.38 13.39
C LEU A 875 -74.28 -48.54 13.34
N ALA A 876 -74.98 -48.34 14.47
CA ALA A 876 -76.43 -48.36 14.52
C ALA A 876 -77.05 -47.23 13.68
N GLY A 877 -76.44 -46.04 13.67
CA GLY A 877 -76.85 -44.92 12.82
C GLY A 877 -76.65 -45.19 11.33
N VAL A 878 -75.51 -45.77 10.94
CA VAL A 878 -75.22 -46.14 9.54
C VAL A 878 -76.11 -47.30 9.08
N MET A 879 -76.33 -48.31 9.91
CA MET A 879 -77.28 -49.38 9.62
C MET A 879 -78.72 -48.87 9.54
N GLY A 880 -79.11 -47.92 10.40
CA GLY A 880 -80.42 -47.26 10.35
C GLY A 880 -80.62 -46.46 9.07
N ALA A 881 -79.62 -45.69 8.65
CA ALA A 881 -79.63 -44.95 7.38
C ALA A 881 -79.64 -45.89 6.16
N GLY A 882 -78.86 -46.97 6.20
CA GLY A 882 -78.83 -48.01 5.16
C GLY A 882 -80.16 -48.76 5.06
N TRP A 883 -80.79 -49.09 6.18
CA TRP A 883 -82.10 -49.76 6.22
C TRP A 883 -83.23 -48.84 5.76
N TRP A 884 -83.18 -47.56 6.11
CA TRP A 884 -84.10 -46.54 5.60
C TRP A 884 -83.98 -46.36 4.07
N TRP A 885 -82.74 -46.35 3.56
CA TRP A 885 -82.48 -46.25 2.12
C TRP A 885 -82.89 -47.53 1.36
N TYR A 886 -82.69 -48.71 1.95
CA TYR A 886 -83.15 -50.00 1.42
C TYR A 886 -84.68 -50.08 1.35
N ARG A 887 -85.40 -49.64 2.41
CA ARG A 887 -86.87 -49.56 2.42
C ARG A 887 -87.41 -48.61 1.35
N ARG A 888 -86.77 -47.46 1.10
CA ARG A 888 -87.17 -46.54 0.03
C ARG A 888 -87.02 -47.13 -1.38
N ARG A 889 -86.09 -48.07 -1.60
CA ARG A 889 -85.95 -48.76 -2.89
C ARG A 889 -86.93 -49.92 -3.06
N ALA A 890 -87.33 -50.59 -1.99
CA ALA A 890 -88.30 -51.70 -2.04
C ALA A 890 -89.75 -51.24 -2.29
N SER A 891 -90.07 -49.95 -2.12
CA SER A 891 -91.40 -49.38 -2.37
C SER A 891 -91.54 -48.71 -3.75
N GLY A 892 -90.59 -48.93 -4.67
CA GLY A 892 -90.58 -48.32 -6.00
C GLY A 892 -90.62 -49.35 -7.14
N SER A 893 -91.64 -50.20 -7.17
CA SER A 893 -91.94 -51.02 -8.36
C SER A 893 -93.44 -51.03 -8.65
N ASP A 894 -93.96 -49.88 -9.09
CA ASP A 894 -95.14 -49.84 -9.96
C ASP A 894 -94.79 -48.93 -11.13
N ARG A 895 -94.62 -49.54 -12.31
CA ARG A 895 -94.66 -48.87 -13.61
C ARG A 895 -96.04 -49.14 -14.22
N PRO A 896 -96.75 -48.11 -14.71
CA PRO A 896 -97.83 -48.31 -15.66
C PRO A 896 -97.34 -48.08 -17.11
N THR A 897 -97.80 -48.91 -18.05
CA THR A 897 -98.00 -48.62 -19.49
C THR A 897 -98.88 -49.73 -20.09
N PRO A 898 -99.72 -49.48 -21.11
CA PRO A 898 -100.14 -48.21 -21.72
C PRO A 898 -101.51 -47.71 -21.22
#